data_AF-A0A3C7W1E2-F1
#
_entry.id   AF-A0A3C7W1E2-F1
#
_cell.length_a   1.000
_cell.length_b   1.000
_cell.length_c   1.000
_cell.angle_alpha   90.00
_cell.angle_beta   90.00
_cell.angle_gamma   90.00
#
_symmetry.space_group_name_H-M   'P 1'
#
loop_
_entity.id
_entity.type
_entity.pdbx_description
1 polymer ?
#
loop_
_entity_poly.entity_id
_entity_poly.type
_entity_poly.pdbx_seq_one_letter_code
_entity_poly.pdbx_strand_id
1 'polypeptide(L)'
;MRTRHPHTARRPRRLACRAGAALALALAAGAGSAAPAPPADARTVSVPLRLETPLLQHLLETQLFTGPAGTHDLFDPGESCSQLTLSEPLLTPKTAELGLIAALEARLGVGAGGACTTLLRWQGRLDLAGTPVIREAGTAIGFEPARTRLLDSNGEPLAADHRLQQLAEAGAAAFFADYSIDLRPQLAAMKALLPDVLPRQSRAQIDALLDSLRLTALQVDGDGIGADVRFTVEPAGAPAAPAAALSDAELERWQARWQQMDALLVLAVKHYASATHLQALREALLEVLIESRYRLEDMLEATAAGAADPVRTWFLDSWRALAPVLRRIALEQPGEEPLLLFSALAAADALAALDELGPGIGLDISADGLRRLARLLGGEDGDGLLRYTGELDPALEALFRESLFPERGRAPPAAGWRLDLSPFPRAIAAPADRLNRWAPQRDDLAEYLPQVAALLETAIRDALGDRDLSPAHRELFRHLVLATAWQESCWRHYVVSDDRKLVPLRSGTGDVGLMQVNERVWRGFYDQQRLRWDIGYNGTAGTEVLLDYLLRHAIRKGEDRHPGGIDNLARASYSAYNGGPSRLSRYRDAGASAYGRKVDRAFWDKYRQVAAGNELAVSRCLGGNLSGRAEGGAAAAGGGAPAAFTLQLGAFSTRSAAQRFISDNGLQEQAWLQRQVSGGAERYLVLYGRYATRAAGEAARGGLSGLEAWLRPLEAGAGDGGG
;
A
#
# COMPACT_ATOMS: atom_id res chain seq x y z
N MET A 1 -20.62 -44.03 74.83
CA MET A 1 -20.61 -44.47 76.25
C MET A 1 -20.49 -43.22 77.14
N ARG A 2 -21.08 -43.22 78.34
CA ARG A 2 -20.92 -42.29 79.51
C ARG A 2 -19.96 -41.06 79.43
N THR A 3 -20.23 -39.85 79.97
CA THR A 3 -21.42 -39.17 80.59
C THR A 3 -21.09 -37.70 80.99
N ARG A 4 -22.11 -36.79 80.99
CA ARG A 4 -22.28 -35.56 81.85
C ARG A 4 -21.29 -34.37 81.61
N HIS A 5 -21.65 -33.08 81.59
CA HIS A 5 -22.53 -32.16 82.39
C HIS A 5 -21.92 -31.70 83.75
N PRO A 6 -22.23 -30.49 84.29
CA PRO A 6 -22.41 -29.16 83.64
C PRO A 6 -21.93 -27.95 84.53
N HIS A 7 -22.23 -26.70 84.10
CA HIS A 7 -22.40 -25.43 84.87
C HIS A 7 -21.57 -25.06 86.14
N THR A 8 -20.97 -23.87 86.13
CA THR A 8 -21.20 -22.67 87.02
C THR A 8 -20.13 -21.60 86.70
N ALA A 9 -20.30 -20.27 86.64
CA ALA A 9 -21.23 -19.26 87.17
C ALA A 9 -20.77 -18.52 88.45
N ARG A 10 -20.05 -17.38 88.31
CA ARG A 10 -20.17 -16.14 89.15
C ARG A 10 -19.29 -14.94 88.71
N ARG A 11 -19.90 -13.74 88.72
CA ARG A 11 -19.31 -12.37 88.86
C ARG A 11 -19.39 -11.97 90.37
N PRO A 12 -19.09 -10.72 90.87
CA PRO A 12 -18.58 -9.47 90.27
C PRO A 12 -17.25 -9.01 90.98
N ARG A 13 -16.87 -7.78 91.39
CA ARG A 13 -17.47 -6.42 91.50
C ARG A 13 -16.38 -5.34 91.75
N ARG A 14 -16.78 -4.05 91.76
CA ARG A 14 -16.08 -2.80 92.19
C ARG A 14 -15.29 -2.09 91.06
N LEU A 15 -15.61 -0.85 90.62
CA LEU A 15 -15.79 0.49 91.26
C LEU A 15 -14.44 1.24 91.41
N ALA A 16 -14.28 2.53 91.07
CA ALA A 16 -15.12 3.50 90.33
C ALA A 16 -14.30 4.79 90.02
N CYS A 17 -14.71 5.65 89.07
CA CYS A 17 -14.98 7.10 89.31
C CYS A 17 -15.22 7.97 88.05
N ARG A 18 -16.18 8.90 88.22
CA ARG A 18 -16.28 10.29 87.69
C ARG A 18 -16.38 10.56 86.17
N ALA A 19 -17.55 11.11 85.85
CA ALA A 19 -17.99 11.70 84.58
C ALA A 19 -17.18 12.91 84.07
N GLY A 20 -17.24 13.07 82.75
CA GLY A 20 -16.98 14.28 81.93
C GLY A 20 -17.69 14.07 80.59
N ALA A 21 -18.21 15.12 79.94
CA ALA A 21 -19.15 14.99 78.82
C ALA A 21 -18.69 15.71 77.52
N ALA A 22 -19.42 15.45 76.42
CA ALA A 22 -19.16 15.79 75.01
C ALA A 22 -18.00 14.98 74.37
N LEU A 23 -18.13 14.27 73.24
CA LEU A 23 -18.91 14.41 71.98
C LEU A 23 -18.15 15.15 70.85
N ALA A 24 -17.11 14.52 70.30
CA ALA A 24 -16.59 14.75 68.95
C ALA A 24 -15.72 13.56 68.47
N LEU A 25 -15.50 13.44 67.15
CA LEU A 25 -14.60 12.49 66.46
C LEU A 25 -14.77 11.00 66.78
N ALA A 26 -15.74 10.38 66.10
CA ALA A 26 -15.67 8.97 65.72
C ALA A 26 -14.97 8.80 64.36
N LEU A 27 -14.74 7.54 63.94
CA LEU A 27 -14.48 7.12 62.55
C LEU A 27 -13.22 7.69 61.86
N ALA A 28 -12.06 7.08 62.16
CA ALA A 28 -10.82 7.25 61.37
C ALA A 28 -10.05 5.91 61.17
N ALA A 29 -10.78 4.80 61.06
CA ALA A 29 -10.23 3.44 60.90
C ALA A 29 -10.83 2.70 59.69
N GLY A 30 -11.07 3.43 58.59
CA GLY A 30 -11.36 2.83 57.29
C GLY A 30 -10.06 2.32 56.67
N ALA A 31 -9.93 1.00 56.53
CA ALA A 31 -8.75 0.39 55.91
C ALA A 31 -8.77 0.60 54.38
N GLY A 32 -8.33 1.79 53.94
CA GLY A 32 -8.04 2.03 52.53
C GLY A 32 -6.91 1.12 52.07
N SER A 33 -7.21 0.17 51.18
CA SER A 33 -6.22 -0.66 50.51
C SER A 33 -5.43 0.20 49.52
N ALA A 34 -4.42 0.92 50.02
CA ALA A 34 -3.47 1.63 49.19
C ALA A 34 -2.80 0.61 48.24
N ALA A 35 -2.93 0.84 46.93
CA ALA A 35 -2.22 0.05 45.94
C ALA A 35 -0.71 0.11 46.23
N PRO A 36 0.04 -0.99 46.05
CA PRO A 36 1.48 -0.98 46.26
C PRO A 36 2.12 0.11 45.38
N ALA A 37 3.00 0.91 45.97
CA ALA A 37 3.75 1.90 45.20
C ALA A 37 4.56 1.17 44.11
N PRO A 38 4.58 1.66 42.86
CA PRO A 38 5.35 1.03 41.80
C PRO A 38 6.85 1.05 42.16
N PRO A 39 7.61 0.00 41.79
CA PRO A 39 9.03 -0.08 42.12
C PRO A 39 9.84 1.07 41.48
N ALA A 40 10.98 1.41 42.08
CA ALA A 40 11.64 2.70 41.88
C ALA A 40 12.07 3.03 40.43
N ASP A 41 12.30 2.02 39.59
CA ASP A 41 12.68 2.20 38.17
C ASP A 41 11.49 2.05 37.18
N ALA A 42 10.28 1.81 37.68
CA ALA A 42 9.11 1.54 36.85
C ALA A 42 8.65 2.80 36.08
N ARG A 43 8.44 2.66 34.77
CA ARG A 43 8.10 3.76 33.87
C ARG A 43 6.62 3.72 33.50
N THR A 44 5.98 4.89 33.49
CA THR A 44 4.61 5.04 33.03
C THR A 44 4.58 5.29 31.52
N VAL A 45 3.90 4.43 30.76
CA VAL A 45 3.55 4.66 29.36
C VAL A 45 2.13 5.24 29.31
N SER A 46 1.88 6.19 28.41
CA SER A 46 0.53 6.61 28.04
C SER A 46 0.41 6.55 26.52
N VAL A 47 -0.56 5.78 26.03
CA VAL A 47 -0.84 5.59 24.60
C VAL A 47 -2.08 6.42 24.26
N PRO A 48 -2.01 7.38 23.33
CA PRO A 48 -3.16 8.21 22.97
C PRO A 48 -4.18 7.39 22.18
N LEU A 49 -5.34 7.13 22.78
CA LEU A 49 -6.50 6.54 22.14
C LEU A 49 -7.43 7.66 21.65
N ARG A 50 -7.89 7.56 20.40
CA ARG A 50 -8.86 8.48 19.81
C ARG A 50 -10.10 7.74 19.35
N LEU A 51 -11.26 8.20 19.82
CA LEU A 51 -12.57 7.75 19.37
C LEU A 51 -13.19 8.89 18.55
N GLU A 52 -13.08 8.78 17.24
CA GLU A 52 -13.54 9.82 16.30
C GLU A 52 -15.07 9.86 16.22
N THR A 53 -15.65 11.04 15.96
CA THR A 53 -17.11 11.25 15.96
C THR A 53 -17.93 10.23 15.14
N PRO A 54 -17.51 9.76 13.95
CA PRO A 54 -18.29 8.76 13.21
C PRO A 54 -18.26 7.36 13.85
N LEU A 55 -17.17 6.98 14.53
CA LEU A 55 -17.14 5.75 15.34
C LEU A 55 -18.10 5.87 16.52
N LEU A 56 -18.10 7.02 17.20
CA LEU A 56 -19.01 7.29 18.32
C LEU A 56 -20.48 7.29 17.87
N GLN A 57 -20.77 7.79 16.67
CA GLN A 57 -22.11 7.79 16.07
C GLN A 57 -22.57 6.35 15.79
N HIS A 58 -21.73 5.54 15.14
CA HIS A 58 -22.04 4.14 14.85
C HIS A 58 -22.24 3.32 16.14
N LEU A 59 -21.35 3.50 17.13
CA LEU A 59 -21.48 2.87 18.46
C LEU A 59 -22.74 3.27 19.22
N LEU A 60 -23.26 4.48 19.00
CA LEU A 60 -24.52 4.92 19.58
C LEU A 60 -25.72 4.25 18.89
N GLU A 61 -25.70 4.24 17.55
CA GLU A 61 -26.75 3.65 16.72
C GLU A 61 -26.89 2.14 17.00
N THR A 62 -25.78 1.39 16.99
CA THR A 62 -25.81 -0.07 17.16
C THR A 62 -26.15 -0.53 18.58
N GLN A 63 -25.94 0.30 19.60
CA GLN A 63 -26.24 -0.05 20.99
C GLN A 63 -27.65 0.37 21.42
N LEU A 64 -28.05 1.62 21.14
CA LEU A 64 -29.28 2.18 21.71
C LEU A 64 -30.43 2.30 20.70
N PHE A 65 -30.16 2.62 19.45
CA PHE A 65 -31.20 2.86 18.41
C PHE A 65 -31.57 1.58 17.65
N THR A 66 -31.72 0.48 18.40
CA THR A 66 -31.99 -0.87 17.86
C THR A 66 -33.46 -1.16 17.59
N GLY A 67 -34.37 -0.22 17.91
CA GLY A 67 -35.80 -0.33 17.67
C GLY A 67 -36.20 -0.20 16.19
N PRO A 68 -37.46 -0.49 15.84
CA PRO A 68 -37.93 -0.46 14.46
C PRO A 68 -37.66 0.89 13.78
N ALA A 69 -37.01 0.84 12.61
CA ALA A 69 -36.53 1.99 11.85
C ALA A 69 -35.52 2.91 12.56
N GLY A 70 -34.70 2.37 13.47
CA GLY A 70 -33.61 3.11 14.12
C GLY A 70 -34.12 3.97 15.29
N THR A 71 -34.91 3.36 16.17
CA THR A 71 -35.58 4.05 17.29
C THR A 71 -35.05 3.60 18.65
N HIS A 72 -35.19 4.46 19.66
CA HIS A 72 -34.85 4.17 21.06
C HIS A 72 -35.96 4.72 21.98
N ASP A 73 -36.62 3.86 22.76
CA ASP A 73 -37.61 4.27 23.76
C ASP A 73 -36.94 4.57 25.11
N LEU A 74 -37.12 5.78 25.63
CA LEU A 74 -36.50 6.26 26.87
C LEU A 74 -37.15 5.72 28.16
N PHE A 75 -38.28 5.03 28.04
CA PHE A 75 -39.06 4.48 29.15
C PHE A 75 -39.80 3.22 28.69
N ASP A 76 -39.96 2.23 29.55
CA ASP A 76 -40.75 1.02 29.24
C ASP A 76 -42.25 1.39 29.08
N PRO A 77 -42.87 1.13 27.92
CA PRO A 77 -44.29 1.41 27.68
C PRO A 77 -45.26 0.53 28.50
N GLY A 78 -44.77 -0.48 29.22
CA GLY A 78 -45.53 -1.32 30.14
C GLY A 78 -45.72 -0.74 31.55
N GLU A 79 -44.79 0.08 32.04
CA GLU A 79 -44.86 0.65 33.41
C GLU A 79 -45.56 2.02 33.45
N SER A 80 -45.69 2.69 32.31
CA SER A 80 -46.12 4.09 32.20
C SER A 80 -47.11 4.28 31.05
N CYS A 81 -48.20 5.01 31.29
CA CYS A 81 -49.11 5.47 30.22
C CYS A 81 -48.53 6.62 29.36
N SER A 82 -47.23 6.88 29.46
CA SER A 82 -46.49 7.84 28.65
C SER A 82 -45.26 7.19 28.01
N GLN A 83 -45.04 7.43 26.72
CA GLN A 83 -43.95 6.90 25.90
C GLN A 83 -43.15 8.06 25.30
N LEU A 84 -41.82 7.97 25.30
CA LEU A 84 -40.92 8.91 24.61
C LEU A 84 -39.97 8.11 23.71
N THR A 85 -40.16 8.26 22.40
CA THR A 85 -39.40 7.54 21.37
C THR A 85 -38.44 8.51 20.69
N LEU A 86 -37.15 8.24 20.75
CA LEU A 86 -36.12 8.93 19.97
C LEU A 86 -35.88 8.26 18.61
N SER A 87 -35.52 9.06 17.62
CA SER A 87 -35.02 8.62 16.31
C SER A 87 -34.02 9.63 15.75
N GLU A 88 -33.40 9.33 14.60
CA GLU A 88 -32.47 10.25 13.91
C GLU A 88 -31.38 10.85 14.85
N PRO A 89 -30.60 10.03 15.57
CA PRO A 89 -29.52 10.54 16.42
C PRO A 89 -28.46 11.26 15.59
N LEU A 90 -27.99 12.40 16.06
CA LEU A 90 -26.82 13.08 15.52
C LEU A 90 -25.91 13.59 16.65
N LEU A 91 -24.72 13.00 16.75
CA LEU A 91 -23.69 13.49 17.67
C LEU A 91 -23.19 14.88 17.26
N THR A 92 -23.09 15.76 18.23
CA THR A 92 -22.61 17.14 18.09
C THR A 92 -21.56 17.43 19.17
N PRO A 93 -20.34 16.88 19.02
CA PRO A 93 -19.28 17.07 20.01
C PRO A 93 -18.90 18.55 20.14
N LYS A 94 -18.66 18.97 21.37
CA LYS A 94 -18.33 20.33 21.78
C LYS A 94 -17.19 20.24 22.81
N THR A 95 -16.49 21.34 23.05
CA THR A 95 -15.41 21.38 24.05
C THR A 95 -15.92 20.89 25.41
N ALA A 96 -15.35 19.78 25.89
CA ALA A 96 -15.73 19.04 27.11
C ALA A 96 -17.13 18.37 27.17
N GLU A 97 -18.01 18.52 26.18
CA GLU A 97 -19.36 17.89 26.14
C GLU A 97 -19.55 17.05 24.87
N LEU A 98 -19.96 15.78 25.00
CA LEU A 98 -20.53 15.05 23.87
C LEU A 98 -22.02 15.42 23.74
N GLY A 99 -22.34 16.26 22.76
CA GLY A 99 -23.73 16.60 22.42
C GLY A 99 -24.40 15.52 21.58
N LEU A 100 -25.73 15.42 21.68
CA LEU A 100 -26.59 14.58 20.84
C LEU A 100 -27.88 15.33 20.53
N ILE A 101 -28.25 15.39 19.25
CA ILE A 101 -29.54 15.93 18.80
C ILE A 101 -30.33 14.82 18.12
N ALA A 102 -31.40 14.34 18.76
CA ALA A 102 -32.32 13.33 18.23
C ALA A 102 -33.70 13.93 17.94
N ALA A 103 -34.44 13.36 17.00
CA ALA A 103 -35.88 13.59 16.90
C ALA A 103 -36.60 12.87 18.05
N LEU A 104 -37.74 13.41 18.50
CA LEU A 104 -38.50 12.88 19.64
C LEU A 104 -40.01 12.93 19.34
N GLU A 105 -40.68 11.76 19.37
CA GLU A 105 -42.14 11.71 19.60
C GLU A 105 -42.41 11.42 21.07
N ALA A 106 -43.16 12.31 21.73
CA ALA A 106 -43.67 12.11 23.08
C ALA A 106 -45.18 11.89 23.05
N ARG A 107 -45.64 10.81 23.68
CA ARG A 107 -47.07 10.51 23.89
C ARG A 107 -47.30 10.48 25.39
N LEU A 108 -47.99 11.48 25.94
CA LEU A 108 -48.25 11.56 27.39
C LEU A 108 -49.68 11.12 27.69
N GLY A 109 -49.87 10.31 28.71
CA GLY A 109 -51.17 9.77 29.08
C GLY A 109 -51.30 9.42 30.55
N VAL A 110 -52.54 9.18 30.98
CA VAL A 110 -52.89 8.82 32.37
C VAL A 110 -53.58 7.46 32.42
N GLY A 111 -53.24 6.67 33.44
CA GLY A 111 -53.80 5.35 33.67
C GLY A 111 -54.99 5.38 34.61
N ALA A 112 -56.07 4.68 34.25
CA ALA A 112 -57.21 4.42 35.13
C ALA A 112 -57.71 2.98 34.91
N GLY A 113 -57.71 2.16 35.97
CA GLY A 113 -58.25 0.79 35.93
C GLY A 113 -57.53 -0.16 34.94
N GLY A 114 -56.28 0.11 34.58
CA GLY A 114 -55.52 -0.65 33.57
C GLY A 114 -55.69 -0.15 32.13
N ALA A 115 -56.51 0.87 31.88
CA ALA A 115 -56.57 1.57 30.59
C ALA A 115 -55.72 2.84 30.62
N CYS A 116 -54.94 3.08 29.57
CA CYS A 116 -54.17 4.31 29.36
C CYS A 116 -54.91 5.25 28.40
N THR A 117 -55.12 6.49 28.82
CA THR A 117 -55.72 7.55 28.00
C THR A 117 -54.67 8.61 27.66
N THR A 118 -54.32 8.75 26.38
CA THR A 118 -53.41 9.78 25.90
C THR A 118 -54.02 11.17 26.07
N LEU A 119 -53.30 12.06 26.76
CA LEU A 119 -53.66 13.47 26.97
C LEU A 119 -52.95 14.41 25.99
N LEU A 120 -51.72 14.06 25.58
CA LEU A 120 -50.91 14.88 24.67
C LEU A 120 -50.12 13.98 23.72
N ARG A 121 -50.01 14.41 22.46
CA ARG A 121 -48.96 13.97 21.54
C ARG A 121 -48.15 15.19 21.14
N TRP A 122 -46.83 15.09 21.20
CA TRP A 122 -45.89 16.15 20.87
C TRP A 122 -44.76 15.57 20.01
N GLN A 123 -44.24 16.39 19.10
CA GLN A 123 -43.11 16.05 18.22
C GLN A 123 -42.18 17.26 18.12
N GLY A 124 -40.88 16.99 18.09
CA GLY A 124 -39.81 17.99 17.97
C GLY A 124 -38.45 17.31 18.03
N ARG A 125 -37.44 17.99 18.59
CA ARG A 125 -36.11 17.41 18.80
C ARG A 125 -35.65 17.55 20.26
N LEU A 126 -34.72 16.71 20.67
CA LEU A 126 -34.11 16.69 21.99
C LEU A 126 -32.60 16.94 21.84
N ASP A 127 -32.12 18.04 22.42
CA ASP A 127 -30.71 18.44 22.48
C ASP A 127 -30.15 18.07 23.86
N LEU A 128 -29.42 16.95 23.89
CA LEU A 128 -28.71 16.43 25.05
C LEU A 128 -27.23 16.82 24.98
N ALA A 129 -26.58 16.88 26.14
CA ALA A 129 -25.14 16.76 26.24
C ALA A 129 -24.74 16.00 27.51
N GLY A 130 -23.72 15.15 27.37
CA GLY A 130 -23.11 14.40 28.46
C GLY A 130 -21.61 14.67 28.55
N THR A 131 -21.13 14.85 29.77
CA THR A 131 -19.67 14.89 30.05
C THR A 131 -19.17 13.45 30.11
N PRO A 132 -18.15 13.04 29.33
CA PRO A 132 -17.64 11.68 29.40
C PRO A 132 -16.84 11.46 30.69
N VAL A 133 -17.07 10.33 31.34
CA VAL A 133 -16.45 9.92 32.60
C VAL A 133 -15.91 8.50 32.51
N ILE A 134 -14.83 8.23 33.24
CA ILE A 134 -14.20 6.90 33.28
C ILE A 134 -15.03 6.01 34.22
N ARG A 135 -15.61 4.93 33.68
CA ARG A 135 -16.34 3.91 34.45
C ARG A 135 -15.49 2.62 34.58
N GLU A 136 -16.00 1.66 35.35
CA GLU A 136 -15.40 0.33 35.55
C GLU A 136 -13.90 0.34 35.88
N ALA A 137 -13.47 1.18 36.82
CA ALA A 137 -12.08 1.33 37.27
C ALA A 137 -11.04 1.64 36.16
N GLY A 138 -11.48 2.04 34.96
CA GLY A 138 -10.58 2.36 33.84
C GLY A 138 -10.79 1.55 32.56
N THR A 139 -11.82 0.69 32.47
CA THR A 139 -12.06 -0.16 31.28
C THR A 139 -13.22 0.29 30.38
N ALA A 140 -14.01 1.29 30.79
CA ALA A 140 -15.12 1.81 30.00
C ALA A 140 -15.23 3.34 30.11
N ILE A 141 -15.81 3.97 29.09
CA ILE A 141 -16.23 5.38 29.13
C ILE A 141 -17.75 5.40 29.24
N GLY A 142 -18.29 6.05 30.25
CA GLY A 142 -19.71 6.39 30.31
C GLY A 142 -19.90 7.90 30.30
N PHE A 143 -21.13 8.36 30.53
CA PHE A 143 -21.45 9.79 30.48
C PHE A 143 -22.21 10.23 31.73
N GLU A 144 -22.07 11.49 32.11
CA GLU A 144 -22.90 12.16 33.12
C GLU A 144 -23.75 13.25 32.44
N PRO A 145 -25.07 13.32 32.68
CA PRO A 145 -25.94 14.32 32.05
C PRO A 145 -25.50 15.75 32.43
N ALA A 146 -25.09 16.54 31.44
CA ALA A 146 -24.71 17.93 31.63
C ALA A 146 -25.85 18.90 31.26
N ARG A 147 -26.64 18.56 30.23
CA ARG A 147 -27.60 19.48 29.62
C ARG A 147 -28.72 18.75 28.88
N THR A 148 -29.96 19.21 29.05
CA THR A 148 -31.15 18.66 28.37
C THR A 148 -32.05 19.81 27.92
N ARG A 149 -32.40 19.87 26.63
CA ARG A 149 -33.31 20.88 26.07
C ARG A 149 -34.27 20.27 25.05
N LEU A 150 -35.54 20.61 25.16
CA LEU A 150 -36.53 20.37 24.11
C LEU A 150 -36.48 21.50 23.07
N LEU A 151 -36.43 21.11 21.80
CA LEU A 151 -36.48 21.99 20.64
C LEU A 151 -37.78 21.74 19.86
N ASP A 152 -38.34 22.79 19.28
CA ASP A 152 -39.52 22.70 18.42
C ASP A 152 -39.19 22.13 17.01
N SER A 153 -40.18 22.12 16.11
CA SER A 153 -39.99 21.67 14.72
C SER A 153 -39.08 22.57 13.88
N ASN A 154 -38.76 23.77 14.35
CA ASN A 154 -37.86 24.73 13.70
C ASN A 154 -36.42 24.63 14.26
N GLY A 155 -36.22 23.89 15.35
CA GLY A 155 -34.96 23.79 16.08
C GLY A 155 -34.80 24.83 17.19
N GLU A 156 -35.82 25.64 17.47
CA GLU A 156 -35.76 26.68 18.51
C GLU A 156 -36.06 26.10 19.90
N PRO A 157 -35.38 26.55 20.98
CA PRO A 157 -35.64 26.07 22.33
C PRO A 157 -37.06 26.41 22.80
N LEU A 158 -37.79 25.40 23.27
CA LEU A 158 -39.14 25.60 23.80
C LEU A 158 -39.12 26.40 25.12
N ALA A 159 -40.07 27.32 25.25
CA ALA A 159 -40.40 27.90 26.56
C ALA A 159 -40.85 26.77 27.51
N ALA A 160 -40.32 26.78 28.73
CA ALA A 160 -40.34 25.61 29.61
C ALA A 160 -41.76 25.21 30.09
N ASP A 161 -42.41 24.30 29.37
CA ASP A 161 -43.46 23.46 29.96
C ASP A 161 -42.79 22.52 30.99
N HIS A 162 -43.11 22.77 32.26
CA HIS A 162 -42.50 22.04 33.37
C HIS A 162 -42.70 20.52 33.30
N ARG A 163 -43.77 19.99 32.66
CA ARG A 163 -43.98 18.54 32.58
C ARG A 163 -43.17 17.89 31.48
N LEU A 164 -43.18 18.46 30.27
CA LEU A 164 -42.40 17.90 29.16
C LEU A 164 -40.90 17.98 29.44
N GLN A 165 -40.41 19.11 29.98
CA GLN A 165 -39.00 19.28 30.32
C GLN A 165 -38.54 18.33 31.44
N GLN A 166 -39.32 18.15 32.53
CA GLN A 166 -38.98 17.20 33.60
C GLN A 166 -38.89 15.75 33.10
N LEU A 167 -39.78 15.37 32.18
CA LEU A 167 -39.81 14.03 31.63
C LEU A 167 -38.67 13.78 30.63
N ALA A 168 -38.27 14.82 29.88
CA ALA A 168 -37.06 14.81 29.06
C ALA A 168 -35.78 14.75 29.91
N GLU A 169 -35.72 15.45 31.04
CA GLU A 169 -34.60 15.40 32.00
C GLU A 169 -34.45 14.02 32.65
N ALA A 170 -35.56 13.38 33.03
CA ALA A 170 -35.56 12.00 33.52
C ALA A 170 -35.10 11.00 32.44
N GLY A 171 -35.59 11.15 31.20
CA GLY A 171 -35.18 10.31 30.07
C GLY A 171 -33.70 10.48 29.71
N ALA A 172 -33.18 11.71 29.76
CA ALA A 172 -31.77 11.99 29.54
C ALA A 172 -30.85 11.32 30.59
N ALA A 173 -31.32 11.24 31.85
CA ALA A 173 -30.59 10.55 32.91
C ALA A 173 -30.56 9.02 32.70
N ALA A 174 -31.65 8.41 32.22
CA ALA A 174 -31.68 7.00 31.83
C ALA A 174 -30.76 6.73 30.62
N PHE A 175 -30.90 7.53 29.56
CA PHE A 175 -30.10 7.44 28.34
C PHE A 175 -28.57 7.44 28.60
N PHE A 176 -28.07 8.36 29.45
CA PHE A 176 -26.66 8.39 29.81
C PHE A 176 -26.27 7.40 30.92
N ALA A 177 -27.21 6.76 31.61
CA ALA A 177 -26.92 5.60 32.44
C ALA A 177 -26.57 4.40 31.55
N ASP A 178 -27.38 4.15 30.52
CA ASP A 178 -27.26 3.01 29.61
C ASP A 178 -26.18 3.20 28.54
N TYR A 179 -25.94 4.43 28.05
CA TYR A 179 -24.88 4.68 27.08
C TYR A 179 -23.47 4.56 27.70
N SER A 180 -22.73 3.54 27.27
CA SER A 180 -21.34 3.31 27.64
C SER A 180 -20.55 2.79 26.43
N ILE A 181 -19.26 3.11 26.39
CA ILE A 181 -18.30 2.61 25.41
C ILE A 181 -17.41 1.63 26.17
N ASP A 182 -17.67 0.35 25.97
CA ASP A 182 -16.85 -0.74 26.49
C ASP A 182 -15.51 -0.79 25.74
N LEU A 183 -14.40 -0.69 26.48
CA LEU A 183 -13.04 -0.80 25.94
C LEU A 183 -12.31 -2.05 26.46
N ARG A 184 -13.01 -2.95 27.16
CA ARG A 184 -12.50 -4.26 27.60
C ARG A 184 -12.00 -5.12 26.44
N PRO A 185 -12.64 -5.19 25.24
CA PRO A 185 -12.12 -5.97 24.11
C PRO A 185 -10.76 -5.47 23.59
N GLN A 186 -10.61 -4.15 23.44
CA GLN A 186 -9.39 -3.49 22.97
C GLN A 186 -8.25 -3.69 23.99
N LEU A 187 -8.55 -3.50 25.28
CA LEU A 187 -7.62 -3.79 26.36
C LEU A 187 -7.27 -5.29 26.42
N ALA A 188 -8.22 -6.20 26.17
CA ALA A 188 -7.94 -7.63 26.10
C ALA A 188 -7.03 -8.01 24.92
N ALA A 189 -7.19 -7.39 23.75
CA ALA A 189 -6.29 -7.56 22.61
C ALA A 189 -4.86 -7.09 22.94
N MET A 190 -4.71 -5.93 23.58
CA MET A 190 -3.42 -5.48 24.13
C MET A 190 -2.85 -6.49 25.13
N LYS A 191 -3.66 -6.94 26.09
CA LYS A 191 -3.25 -7.92 27.11
C LYS A 191 -2.80 -9.26 26.52
N ALA A 192 -3.36 -9.66 25.38
CA ALA A 192 -2.98 -10.88 24.66
C ALA A 192 -1.68 -10.74 23.84
N LEU A 193 -1.34 -9.54 23.36
CA LEU A 193 -0.14 -9.29 22.55
C LEU A 193 1.11 -8.99 23.37
N LEU A 194 0.97 -8.23 24.47
CA LEU A 194 2.07 -7.74 25.30
C LEU A 194 3.09 -8.82 25.75
N PRO A 195 2.69 -10.07 26.10
CA PRO A 195 3.64 -11.11 26.49
C PRO A 195 4.62 -11.53 25.38
N ASP A 196 4.19 -11.56 24.10
CA ASP A 196 5.02 -12.06 22.98
C ASP A 196 6.02 -11.02 22.47
N VAL A 197 5.75 -9.73 22.72
CA VAL A 197 6.59 -8.60 22.29
C VAL A 197 7.52 -8.09 23.40
N LEU A 198 7.29 -8.51 24.64
CA LEU A 198 8.16 -8.23 25.80
C LEU A 198 8.84 -9.51 26.35
N PRO A 199 9.49 -10.36 25.51
CA PRO A 199 9.96 -11.69 25.91
C PRO A 199 11.09 -11.70 26.96
N ARG A 200 11.65 -10.53 27.30
CA ARG A 200 12.65 -10.35 28.38
C ARG A 200 12.03 -10.01 29.74
N GLN A 201 10.72 -9.75 29.82
CA GLN A 201 10.02 -9.49 31.07
C GLN A 201 9.70 -10.81 31.80
N SER A 202 9.77 -10.81 33.13
CA SER A 202 9.28 -11.95 33.91
C SER A 202 7.74 -11.97 33.92
N ARG A 203 7.15 -13.16 34.12
CA ARG A 203 5.68 -13.30 34.19
C ARG A 203 5.04 -12.36 35.22
N ALA A 204 5.66 -12.15 36.38
CA ALA A 204 5.13 -11.24 37.40
C ALA A 204 5.14 -9.77 36.96
N GLN A 205 6.13 -9.35 36.16
CA GLN A 205 6.21 -8.00 35.59
C GLN A 205 5.20 -7.81 34.44
N ILE A 206 4.97 -8.87 33.65
CA ILE A 206 3.89 -8.91 32.67
C ILE A 206 2.55 -8.79 33.40
N ASP A 207 2.24 -9.66 34.35
CA ASP A 207 0.99 -9.64 35.12
C ASP A 207 0.76 -8.25 35.79
N ALA A 208 1.78 -7.64 36.39
CA ALA A 208 1.71 -6.30 36.97
C ALA A 208 1.47 -5.17 35.93
N LEU A 209 2.06 -5.27 34.74
CA LEU A 209 1.80 -4.36 33.63
C LEU A 209 0.33 -4.51 33.17
N LEU A 210 -0.13 -5.75 32.98
CA LEU A 210 -1.49 -6.07 32.56
C LEU A 210 -2.54 -5.57 33.55
N ASP A 211 -2.28 -5.65 34.85
CA ASP A 211 -3.16 -5.11 35.91
C ASP A 211 -3.08 -3.58 36.02
N SER A 212 -2.02 -2.95 35.52
CA SER A 212 -1.90 -1.50 35.51
C SER A 212 -2.66 -0.80 34.37
N LEU A 213 -3.05 -1.52 33.31
CA LEU A 213 -3.75 -0.98 32.13
C LEU A 213 -5.09 -0.32 32.49
N ARG A 214 -5.19 0.99 32.29
CA ARG A 214 -6.40 1.78 32.55
C ARG A 214 -6.49 3.04 31.68
N LEU A 215 -7.70 3.45 31.34
CA LEU A 215 -7.98 4.75 30.73
C LEU A 215 -7.69 5.89 31.72
N THR A 216 -7.22 7.01 31.19
CA THR A 216 -6.97 8.27 31.89
C THR A 216 -7.19 9.45 30.94
N ALA A 217 -7.17 10.68 31.46
CA ALA A 217 -7.12 11.93 30.67
C ALA A 217 -8.17 12.07 29.54
N LEU A 218 -9.45 11.83 29.85
CA LEU A 218 -10.54 12.09 28.89
C LEU A 218 -10.62 13.57 28.49
N GLN A 219 -10.77 13.83 27.19
CA GLN A 219 -10.98 15.16 26.61
C GLN A 219 -11.99 15.07 25.45
N VAL A 220 -12.79 16.13 25.24
CA VAL A 220 -13.72 16.24 24.10
C VAL A 220 -13.42 17.53 23.34
N ASP A 221 -13.33 17.40 22.02
CA ASP A 221 -13.19 18.49 21.06
C ASP A 221 -14.04 18.17 19.80
N GLY A 222 -13.97 18.99 18.76
CA GLY A 222 -14.82 18.86 17.57
C GLY A 222 -14.70 17.52 16.82
N ASP A 223 -13.55 16.83 16.90
CA ASP A 223 -13.31 15.58 16.17
C ASP A 223 -13.61 14.33 17.01
N GLY A 224 -14.22 14.46 18.20
CA GLY A 224 -14.63 13.35 19.07
C GLY A 224 -13.98 13.33 20.47
N ILE A 225 -13.71 12.12 20.99
CA ILE A 225 -13.18 11.90 22.35
C ILE A 225 -11.73 11.41 22.29
N GLY A 226 -10.83 12.09 23.00
CA GLY A 226 -9.48 11.63 23.29
C GLY A 226 -9.38 11.00 24.68
N ALA A 227 -8.52 9.99 24.83
CA ALA A 227 -8.19 9.32 26.09
C ALA A 227 -6.74 8.84 26.09
N ASP A 228 -6.11 8.73 27.27
CA ASP A 228 -4.81 8.08 27.45
C ASP A 228 -5.00 6.65 27.99
N VAL A 229 -4.64 5.61 27.23
CA VAL A 229 -4.46 4.26 27.79
C VAL A 229 -3.12 4.21 28.51
N ARG A 230 -3.16 4.18 29.85
CA ARG A 230 -1.98 4.28 30.71
C ARG A 230 -1.66 2.94 31.37
N PHE A 231 -0.38 2.59 31.38
CA PHE A 231 0.15 1.43 32.09
C PHE A 231 1.56 1.68 32.61
N THR A 232 2.04 0.81 33.49
CA THR A 232 3.36 0.88 34.10
C THR A 232 4.19 -0.32 33.63
N VAL A 233 5.41 -0.09 33.17
CA VAL A 233 6.36 -1.12 32.74
C VAL A 233 7.70 -0.98 33.45
N GLU A 234 8.21 -2.08 33.97
CA GLU A 234 9.54 -2.16 34.59
C GLU A 234 10.63 -2.36 33.54
N PRO A 235 11.89 -1.94 33.77
CA PRO A 235 13.01 -2.36 32.93
C PRO A 235 13.26 -3.87 33.05
N ALA A 236 13.49 -4.53 31.92
CA ALA A 236 13.86 -5.95 31.83
C ALA A 236 15.34 -6.20 32.21
N GLY A 237 15.89 -5.43 33.15
CA GLY A 237 17.30 -5.41 33.52
C GLY A 237 18.17 -4.50 32.66
N ALA A 238 19.49 -4.70 32.73
CA ALA A 238 20.47 -3.92 31.97
C ALA A 238 20.30 -4.14 30.45
N PRO A 239 20.49 -3.11 29.61
CA PRO A 239 20.51 -3.29 28.17
C PRO A 239 21.65 -4.25 27.78
N ALA A 240 21.41 -5.10 26.79
CA ALA A 240 22.45 -5.95 26.24
C ALA A 240 23.62 -5.09 25.75
N ALA A 241 24.85 -5.56 25.98
CA ALA A 241 26.05 -4.92 25.44
C ALA A 241 25.95 -4.84 23.89
N PRO A 242 26.53 -3.80 23.25
CA PRO A 242 26.53 -3.70 21.79
C PRO A 242 27.10 -4.98 21.18
N ALA A 243 26.32 -5.62 20.32
CA ALA A 243 26.63 -6.93 19.78
C ALA A 243 27.87 -6.87 18.88
N ALA A 244 28.55 -8.01 18.74
CA ALA A 244 29.48 -8.21 17.64
C ALA A 244 28.73 -8.19 16.29
N ALA A 245 29.46 -8.11 15.18
CA ALA A 245 28.86 -8.33 13.86
C ALA A 245 28.13 -9.68 13.82
N LEU A 246 26.94 -9.70 13.22
CA LEU A 246 26.07 -10.88 13.18
C LEU A 246 26.81 -12.08 12.58
N SER A 247 26.78 -13.22 13.27
CA SER A 247 27.17 -14.50 12.69
C SER A 247 26.17 -14.95 11.62
N ASP A 248 26.56 -15.88 10.73
CA ASP A 248 25.69 -16.34 9.63
C ASP A 248 24.31 -16.81 10.13
N ALA A 249 24.29 -17.57 11.22
CA ALA A 249 23.06 -18.06 11.85
C ALA A 249 22.25 -16.96 12.55
N GLU A 250 22.81 -15.78 12.81
CA GLU A 250 22.08 -14.59 13.28
C GLU A 250 21.56 -13.77 12.10
N LEU A 251 22.33 -13.69 11.00
CA LEU A 251 21.92 -13.09 9.74
C LEU A 251 20.70 -13.81 9.14
N GLU A 252 20.67 -15.14 9.16
CA GLU A 252 19.51 -15.95 8.74
C GLU A 252 18.26 -15.66 9.60
N ARG A 253 18.41 -15.58 10.93
CA ARG A 253 17.31 -15.26 11.86
C ARG A 253 16.78 -13.84 11.66
N TRP A 254 17.68 -12.89 11.41
CA TRP A 254 17.35 -11.49 11.11
C TRP A 254 16.67 -11.35 9.74
N GLN A 255 17.11 -12.11 8.73
CA GLN A 255 16.46 -12.19 7.43
C GLN A 255 15.04 -12.75 7.53
N ALA A 256 14.86 -13.88 8.23
CA ALA A 256 13.54 -14.48 8.45
C ALA A 256 12.59 -13.55 9.22
N ARG A 257 13.12 -12.71 10.13
CA ARG A 257 12.34 -11.70 10.89
C ARG A 257 11.77 -10.63 9.96
N TRP A 258 12.59 -9.95 9.16
CA TRP A 258 12.07 -8.89 8.26
C TRP A 258 11.15 -9.46 7.18
N GLN A 259 11.42 -10.68 6.71
CA GLN A 259 10.55 -11.35 5.72
C GLN A 259 9.14 -11.63 6.25
N GLN A 260 9.01 -12.03 7.51
CA GLN A 260 7.69 -12.19 8.16
C GLN A 260 6.98 -10.84 8.35
N MET A 261 7.72 -9.78 8.66
CA MET A 261 7.18 -8.42 8.76
C MET A 261 6.70 -7.86 7.41
N ASP A 262 7.44 -8.07 6.33
CA ASP A 262 6.99 -7.71 4.97
C ASP A 262 5.73 -8.51 4.57
N ALA A 263 5.68 -9.81 4.91
CA ALA A 263 4.48 -10.61 4.68
C ALA A 263 3.27 -10.10 5.49
N LEU A 264 3.47 -9.65 6.74
CA LEU A 264 2.43 -9.04 7.58
C LEU A 264 1.94 -7.69 7.00
N LEU A 265 2.85 -6.85 6.50
CA LEU A 265 2.49 -5.58 5.84
C LEU A 265 1.72 -5.82 4.53
N VAL A 266 2.11 -6.80 3.72
CA VAL A 266 1.38 -7.22 2.51
C VAL A 266 -0.01 -7.77 2.86
N LEU A 267 -0.13 -8.60 3.92
CA LEU A 267 -1.41 -9.10 4.41
C LEU A 267 -2.35 -7.95 4.81
N ALA A 268 -1.86 -7.01 5.63
CA ALA A 268 -2.62 -5.84 6.05
C ALA A 268 -3.08 -5.01 4.84
N VAL A 269 -2.17 -4.69 3.91
CA VAL A 269 -2.48 -3.90 2.71
C VAL A 269 -3.51 -4.60 1.82
N LYS A 270 -3.43 -5.92 1.62
CA LYS A 270 -4.42 -6.67 0.84
C LYS A 270 -5.80 -6.69 1.51
N HIS A 271 -5.85 -7.01 2.80
CA HIS A 271 -7.10 -7.06 3.57
C HIS A 271 -7.77 -5.67 3.58
N TYR A 272 -7.06 -4.62 4.00
CA TYR A 272 -7.64 -3.28 4.08
C TYR A 272 -7.90 -2.64 2.72
N ALA A 273 -7.17 -3.00 1.65
CA ALA A 273 -7.57 -2.60 0.30
C ALA A 273 -8.92 -3.20 -0.07
N SER A 274 -9.18 -4.48 0.24
CA SER A 274 -10.50 -5.10 -0.04
C SER A 274 -11.65 -4.48 0.77
N ALA A 275 -11.34 -3.90 1.94
CA ALA A 275 -12.29 -3.21 2.83
C ALA A 275 -12.66 -1.77 2.41
N THR A 276 -12.10 -1.22 1.33
CA THR A 276 -12.47 0.12 0.83
C THR A 276 -12.62 0.18 -0.69
N HIS A 277 -13.63 0.95 -1.12
CA HIS A 277 -13.85 1.33 -2.52
C HIS A 277 -13.27 2.73 -2.85
N LEU A 278 -12.75 3.48 -1.87
CA LEU A 278 -12.11 4.76 -2.15
C LEU A 278 -10.70 4.55 -2.70
N GLN A 279 -10.56 4.84 -3.99
CA GLN A 279 -9.30 4.77 -4.72
C GLN A 279 -8.16 5.53 -4.02
N ALA A 280 -8.45 6.67 -3.37
CA ALA A 280 -7.45 7.45 -2.64
C ALA A 280 -6.86 6.72 -1.42
N LEU A 281 -7.62 5.84 -0.75
CA LEU A 281 -7.12 5.03 0.36
C LEU A 281 -6.41 3.77 -0.15
N ARG A 282 -6.94 3.11 -1.18
CA ARG A 282 -6.25 2.03 -1.92
C ARG A 282 -4.85 2.48 -2.40
N GLU A 283 -4.76 3.69 -2.95
CA GLU A 283 -3.51 4.32 -3.35
C GLU A 283 -2.56 4.62 -2.18
N ALA A 284 -3.07 5.05 -1.03
CA ALA A 284 -2.25 5.34 0.15
C ALA A 284 -1.66 4.05 0.77
N LEU A 285 -2.42 2.95 0.79
CA LEU A 285 -1.92 1.63 1.20
C LEU A 285 -0.74 1.18 0.32
N LEU A 286 -0.82 1.41 -1.00
CA LEU A 286 0.28 1.15 -1.94
C LEU A 286 1.51 2.04 -1.66
N GLU A 287 1.33 3.36 -1.48
CA GLU A 287 2.45 4.29 -1.20
C GLU A 287 3.18 3.88 0.08
N VAL A 288 2.47 3.48 1.14
CA VAL A 288 3.05 2.99 2.40
C VAL A 288 3.86 1.70 2.19
N LEU A 289 3.34 0.70 1.46
CA LEU A 289 4.05 -0.56 1.23
C LEU A 289 5.33 -0.38 0.39
N ILE A 290 5.25 0.42 -0.67
CA ILE A 290 6.39 0.66 -1.57
C ILE A 290 7.46 1.49 -0.85
N GLU A 291 7.09 2.58 -0.18
CA GLU A 291 8.00 3.40 0.64
C GLU A 291 8.62 2.59 1.78
N SER A 292 7.85 1.73 2.45
CA SER A 292 8.36 0.82 3.47
C SER A 292 9.49 -0.05 2.90
N ARG A 293 9.30 -0.69 1.74
CA ARG A 293 10.33 -1.56 1.16
C ARG A 293 11.57 -0.82 0.68
N TYR A 294 11.45 0.40 0.14
CA TYR A 294 12.64 1.21 -0.18
C TYR A 294 13.45 1.56 1.09
N ARG A 295 12.79 1.86 2.22
CA ARG A 295 13.48 2.04 3.51
C ARG A 295 14.13 0.77 4.01
N LEU A 296 13.53 -0.40 3.75
CA LEU A 296 14.16 -1.68 4.09
C LEU A 296 15.50 -1.83 3.34
N GLU A 297 15.52 -1.64 2.02
CA GLU A 297 16.76 -1.74 1.22
C GLU A 297 17.84 -0.75 1.68
N ASP A 298 17.49 0.53 1.89
CA ASP A 298 18.36 1.57 2.48
C ASP A 298 19.02 1.09 3.81
N MET A 299 18.29 0.33 4.63
CA MET A 299 18.82 -0.24 5.87
C MET A 299 19.63 -1.50 5.66
N LEU A 300 19.25 -2.39 4.73
CA LEU A 300 20.00 -3.61 4.42
C LEU A 300 21.44 -3.25 4.03
N GLU A 301 21.62 -2.17 3.26
CA GLU A 301 22.93 -1.57 2.98
C GLU A 301 23.63 -1.02 4.23
N ALA A 302 22.90 -0.30 5.09
CA ALA A 302 23.45 0.38 6.26
C ALA A 302 23.82 -0.54 7.45
N THR A 303 23.33 -1.79 7.49
CA THR A 303 23.45 -2.70 8.65
C THR A 303 24.90 -2.97 9.12
N ALA A 304 25.91 -2.74 8.27
CA ALA A 304 27.32 -2.98 8.56
C ALA A 304 27.92 -2.12 9.71
N ALA A 305 27.17 -1.16 10.27
CA ALA A 305 27.66 -0.17 11.24
C ALA A 305 27.33 -0.44 12.72
N GLY A 306 26.64 -1.54 13.07
CA GLY A 306 26.45 -1.96 14.47
C GLY A 306 25.48 -1.10 15.31
N ALA A 307 24.44 -0.55 14.68
CA ALA A 307 23.38 0.21 15.36
C ALA A 307 22.34 -0.71 16.06
N ALA A 308 21.37 -0.10 16.77
CA ALA A 308 20.22 -0.81 17.33
C ALA A 308 19.36 -1.48 16.23
N ASP A 309 18.66 -2.58 16.55
CA ASP A 309 17.93 -3.43 15.58
C ASP A 309 17.08 -2.61 14.59
N PRO A 310 17.56 -2.41 13.34
CA PRO A 310 16.95 -1.46 12.42
C PRO A 310 15.63 -2.03 11.86
N VAL A 311 15.49 -3.36 11.81
CA VAL A 311 14.28 -4.04 11.37
C VAL A 311 13.11 -3.76 12.32
N ARG A 312 13.37 -3.59 13.63
CA ARG A 312 12.34 -3.16 14.59
C ARG A 312 11.87 -1.73 14.30
N THR A 313 12.80 -0.79 14.12
CA THR A 313 12.49 0.62 13.83
C THR A 313 11.71 0.77 12.52
N TRP A 314 12.17 0.12 11.45
CA TRP A 314 11.50 0.12 10.14
C TRP A 314 10.06 -0.39 10.20
N PHE A 315 9.80 -1.48 10.92
CA PHE A 315 8.46 -2.01 11.06
C PHE A 315 7.53 -1.01 11.77
N LEU A 316 8.00 -0.42 12.88
CA LEU A 316 7.24 0.58 13.63
C LEU A 316 6.97 1.84 12.80
N ASP A 317 7.94 2.33 12.03
CA ASP A 317 7.75 3.49 11.15
C ASP A 317 6.87 3.19 9.93
N SER A 318 6.91 1.95 9.42
CA SER A 318 5.99 1.47 8.39
C SER A 318 4.55 1.41 8.93
N TRP A 319 4.37 0.96 10.18
CA TRP A 319 3.05 0.91 10.81
C TRP A 319 2.52 2.30 11.20
N ARG A 320 3.39 3.19 11.71
CA ARG A 320 3.07 4.62 11.95
C ARG A 320 2.56 5.32 10.67
N ALA A 321 3.09 4.94 9.50
CA ALA A 321 2.61 5.44 8.21
C ALA A 321 1.30 4.78 7.75
N LEU A 322 1.09 3.49 8.08
CA LEU A 322 -0.11 2.73 7.73
C LEU A 322 -1.34 3.16 8.55
N ALA A 323 -1.17 3.34 9.86
CA ALA A 323 -2.26 3.54 10.83
C ALA A 323 -3.27 4.66 10.48
N PRO A 324 -2.86 5.86 10.01
CA PRO A 324 -3.80 6.91 9.60
C PRO A 324 -4.63 6.54 8.37
N VAL A 325 -4.11 5.68 7.48
CA VAL A 325 -4.88 5.19 6.32
C VAL A 325 -5.96 4.22 6.81
N LEU A 326 -5.59 3.30 7.71
CA LEU A 326 -6.52 2.31 8.24
C LEU A 326 -7.66 2.94 9.05
N ARG A 327 -7.37 3.96 9.88
CA ARG A 327 -8.41 4.70 10.62
C ARG A 327 -9.47 5.26 9.68
N ARG A 328 -9.11 5.74 8.49
CA ARG A 328 -10.07 6.26 7.50
C ARG A 328 -10.91 5.16 6.85
N ILE A 329 -10.29 4.00 6.57
CA ILE A 329 -11.01 2.80 6.08
C ILE A 329 -12.02 2.29 7.13
N ALA A 330 -11.67 2.35 8.42
CA ALA A 330 -12.58 1.98 9.52
C ALA A 330 -13.88 2.80 9.54
N LEU A 331 -13.84 4.05 9.08
CA LEU A 331 -14.97 4.98 9.09
C LEU A 331 -15.86 4.85 7.84
N GLU A 332 -15.46 4.04 6.86
CA GLU A 332 -16.24 3.75 5.64
C GLU A 332 -17.09 2.47 5.76
N GLN A 333 -16.77 1.60 6.71
CA GLN A 333 -17.37 0.26 6.82
C GLN A 333 -18.51 0.20 7.86
N PRO A 334 -19.75 -0.17 7.46
CA PRO A 334 -20.83 -0.41 8.40
C PRO A 334 -20.75 -1.81 9.04
N GLY A 335 -20.72 -1.89 10.37
CA GLY A 335 -20.76 -3.17 11.10
C GLY A 335 -19.78 -3.23 12.27
N GLU A 336 -19.35 -4.44 12.66
CA GLU A 336 -18.44 -4.66 13.79
C GLU A 336 -16.94 -4.56 13.40
N GLU A 337 -16.60 -4.70 12.11
CA GLU A 337 -15.21 -4.65 11.63
C GLU A 337 -14.39 -3.41 12.04
N PRO A 338 -14.97 -2.19 12.14
CA PRO A 338 -14.26 -1.04 12.68
C PRO A 338 -13.67 -1.29 14.07
N LEU A 339 -14.36 -2.01 14.96
CA LEU A 339 -13.89 -2.26 16.33
C LEU A 339 -12.71 -3.24 16.39
N LEU A 340 -12.68 -4.23 15.50
CA LEU A 340 -11.52 -5.11 15.32
C LEU A 340 -10.31 -4.31 14.80
N LEU A 341 -10.54 -3.43 13.83
CA LEU A 341 -9.51 -2.56 13.26
C LEU A 341 -8.99 -1.52 14.28
N PHE A 342 -9.86 -0.89 15.08
CA PHE A 342 -9.45 -0.04 16.20
C PHE A 342 -8.66 -0.82 17.27
N SER A 343 -8.97 -2.10 17.50
CA SER A 343 -8.20 -2.97 18.41
C SER A 343 -6.78 -3.24 17.88
N ALA A 344 -6.64 -3.55 16.58
CA ALA A 344 -5.34 -3.76 15.94
C ALA A 344 -4.48 -2.48 15.92
N LEU A 345 -5.12 -1.33 15.70
CA LEU A 345 -4.47 -0.02 15.75
C LEU A 345 -3.95 0.31 17.16
N ALA A 346 -4.80 0.23 18.18
CA ALA A 346 -4.42 0.53 19.56
C ALA A 346 -3.30 -0.38 20.07
N ALA A 347 -3.31 -1.67 19.67
CA ALA A 347 -2.25 -2.61 20.00
C ALA A 347 -0.89 -2.20 19.41
N ALA A 348 -0.85 -1.65 18.20
CA ALA A 348 0.37 -1.21 17.53
C ALA A 348 0.83 0.20 17.93
N ASP A 349 -0.10 1.13 18.21
CA ASP A 349 0.20 2.43 18.83
C ASP A 349 0.90 2.21 20.20
N ALA A 350 0.51 1.16 20.94
CA ALA A 350 1.21 0.74 22.16
C ALA A 350 2.60 0.13 21.93
N LEU A 351 2.85 -0.58 20.81
CA LEU A 351 4.20 -1.03 20.45
C LEU A 351 5.15 0.15 20.18
N ALA A 352 4.66 1.19 19.49
CA ALA A 352 5.43 2.40 19.23
C ALA A 352 5.79 3.14 20.54
N ALA A 353 4.81 3.30 21.44
CA ALA A 353 5.03 3.93 22.76
C ALA A 353 5.96 3.12 23.68
N LEU A 354 6.01 1.79 23.54
CA LEU A 354 6.97 0.93 24.24
C LEU A 354 8.40 1.09 23.71
N ASP A 355 8.58 1.28 22.40
CA ASP A 355 9.90 1.44 21.77
C ASP A 355 10.58 2.75 22.17
N GLU A 356 9.80 3.82 22.34
CA GLU A 356 10.29 5.15 22.75
C GLU A 356 10.91 5.18 24.16
N LEU A 357 10.61 4.20 25.01
CA LEU A 357 11.30 4.01 26.30
C LEU A 357 12.70 3.37 26.17
N GLY A 358 13.05 2.84 25.00
CA GLY A 358 14.37 2.32 24.66
C GLY A 358 14.64 0.86 25.08
N PRO A 359 15.84 0.32 24.75
CA PRO A 359 16.14 -1.11 24.74
C PRO A 359 16.11 -1.81 26.12
N GLY A 360 16.05 -1.04 27.22
CA GLY A 360 15.90 -1.55 28.58
C GLY A 360 14.50 -2.09 28.92
N ILE A 361 13.46 -1.75 28.15
CA ILE A 361 12.07 -2.22 28.41
C ILE A 361 11.81 -3.67 28.00
N GLY A 362 12.76 -4.32 27.33
CA GLY A 362 12.65 -5.73 26.97
C GLY A 362 12.15 -5.98 25.54
N LEU A 363 11.55 -4.97 24.90
CA LEU A 363 10.91 -5.06 23.58
C LEU A 363 11.77 -5.77 22.54
N ASP A 364 11.20 -6.82 21.94
CA ASP A 364 11.72 -7.53 20.76
C ASP A 364 10.53 -8.10 19.98
N ILE A 365 10.47 -7.89 18.67
CA ILE A 365 9.33 -8.33 17.86
C ILE A 365 9.54 -9.79 17.48
N SER A 366 8.96 -10.68 18.28
CA SER A 366 9.06 -12.13 18.10
C SER A 366 8.21 -12.63 16.91
N ALA A 367 8.60 -13.79 16.37
CA ALA A 367 7.85 -14.47 15.32
C ALA A 367 6.42 -14.86 15.78
N ASP A 368 6.24 -15.15 17.06
CA ASP A 368 4.92 -15.50 17.61
C ASP A 368 4.04 -14.26 17.82
N GLY A 369 4.61 -13.11 18.17
CA GLY A 369 3.92 -11.82 18.12
C GLY A 369 3.45 -11.47 16.70
N LEU A 370 4.29 -11.68 15.68
CA LEU A 370 3.93 -11.50 14.27
C LEU A 370 2.81 -12.46 13.83
N ARG A 371 2.84 -13.74 14.27
CA ARG A 371 1.75 -14.70 14.03
C ARG A 371 0.44 -14.26 14.68
N ARG A 372 0.45 -13.79 15.93
CA ARG A 372 -0.78 -13.28 16.57
C ARG A 372 -1.33 -12.05 15.85
N LEU A 373 -0.48 -11.11 15.42
CA LEU A 373 -0.90 -9.98 14.59
C LEU A 373 -1.50 -10.47 13.25
N ALA A 374 -0.89 -11.45 12.58
CA ALA A 374 -1.44 -12.02 11.34
C ALA A 374 -2.82 -12.68 11.55
N ARG A 375 -3.03 -13.36 12.68
CA ARG A 375 -4.34 -13.97 13.03
C ARG A 375 -5.40 -12.93 13.41
N LEU A 376 -5.00 -11.81 14.02
CA LEU A 376 -5.91 -10.67 14.27
C LEU A 376 -6.35 -9.98 12.97
N LEU A 377 -5.54 -10.05 11.90
CA LEU A 377 -5.85 -9.48 10.58
C LEU A 377 -6.50 -10.47 9.60
N GLY A 378 -6.27 -11.78 9.76
CA GLY A 378 -6.59 -12.80 8.76
C GLY A 378 -7.25 -14.08 9.31
N GLY A 379 -7.67 -14.09 10.58
CA GLY A 379 -8.33 -15.24 11.20
C GLY A 379 -7.39 -16.45 11.38
N GLU A 380 -7.95 -17.65 11.35
CA GLU A 380 -7.19 -18.90 11.60
C GLU A 380 -6.11 -19.18 10.54
N ASP A 381 -6.28 -18.68 9.31
CA ASP A 381 -5.32 -18.84 8.20
C ASP A 381 -4.04 -17.98 8.36
N GLY A 382 -3.98 -17.08 9.35
CA GLY A 382 -2.91 -16.09 9.52
C GLY A 382 -1.47 -16.64 9.47
N ASP A 383 -1.23 -17.85 9.99
CA ASP A 383 0.10 -18.49 9.95
C ASP A 383 0.52 -18.92 8.53
N GLY A 384 -0.44 -19.31 7.69
CA GLY A 384 -0.19 -19.64 6.28
C GLY A 384 0.07 -18.39 5.42
N LEU A 385 -0.45 -17.23 5.84
CA LEU A 385 -0.37 -15.96 5.13
C LEU A 385 0.95 -15.21 5.36
N LEU A 386 1.73 -15.56 6.40
CA LEU A 386 3.07 -15.00 6.66
C LEU A 386 4.20 -15.61 5.80
N ARG A 387 3.87 -16.40 4.76
CA ARG A 387 4.88 -17.04 3.89
C ARG A 387 5.47 -16.04 2.91
N TYR A 388 6.76 -15.73 3.08
CA TYR A 388 7.51 -14.88 2.14
C TYR A 388 7.80 -15.65 0.83
N THR A 389 7.16 -15.24 -0.27
CA THR A 389 7.31 -15.84 -1.60
C THR A 389 7.83 -14.82 -2.62
N GLY A 390 8.61 -15.28 -3.61
CA GLY A 390 9.03 -14.47 -4.78
C GLY A 390 8.02 -14.51 -5.93
N GLU A 391 6.84 -15.09 -5.70
CA GLU A 391 5.77 -15.29 -6.68
C GLU A 391 4.95 -14.00 -6.87
N LEU A 392 4.24 -13.93 -8.00
CA LEU A 392 3.27 -12.87 -8.29
C LEU A 392 2.05 -13.02 -7.36
N ASP A 393 1.59 -11.94 -6.75
CA ASP A 393 0.41 -11.92 -5.89
C ASP A 393 -0.75 -11.25 -6.64
N PRO A 394 -1.76 -11.99 -7.11
CA PRO A 394 -2.78 -11.43 -8.01
C PRO A 394 -3.58 -10.28 -7.41
N ALA A 395 -3.72 -10.22 -6.08
CA ALA A 395 -4.41 -9.11 -5.42
C ALA A 395 -3.55 -7.85 -5.38
N LEU A 396 -2.24 -8.01 -5.21
CA LEU A 396 -1.27 -6.91 -5.18
C LEU A 396 -0.98 -6.38 -6.59
N GLU A 397 -0.88 -7.27 -7.60
CA GLU A 397 -0.84 -6.87 -9.00
C GLU A 397 -2.12 -6.11 -9.38
N ALA A 398 -3.31 -6.63 -9.08
CA ALA A 398 -4.58 -5.97 -9.39
C ALA A 398 -4.67 -4.57 -8.76
N LEU A 399 -4.34 -4.44 -7.47
CA LEU A 399 -4.35 -3.17 -6.75
C LEU A 399 -3.45 -2.10 -7.42
N PHE A 400 -2.25 -2.50 -7.86
CA PHE A 400 -1.33 -1.61 -8.57
C PHE A 400 -1.75 -1.32 -10.03
N ARG A 401 -2.27 -2.34 -10.73
CA ARG A 401 -2.84 -2.20 -12.08
C ARG A 401 -4.02 -1.24 -12.10
N GLU A 402 -4.89 -1.28 -11.08
CA GLU A 402 -5.99 -0.33 -10.88
C GLU A 402 -5.48 1.09 -10.62
N SER A 403 -4.48 1.28 -9.75
CA SER A 403 -3.92 2.62 -9.47
C SER A 403 -3.23 3.24 -10.69
N LEU A 404 -2.63 2.42 -11.56
CA LEU A 404 -2.13 2.87 -12.85
C LEU A 404 -3.25 3.11 -13.87
N PHE A 405 -4.23 2.23 -14.00
CA PHE A 405 -5.21 2.23 -15.11
C PHE A 405 -6.68 2.25 -14.63
N PRO A 406 -7.13 3.29 -13.89
CA PRO A 406 -8.44 3.29 -13.23
C PRO A 406 -9.63 3.12 -14.19
N GLU A 407 -9.58 3.71 -15.39
CA GLU A 407 -10.62 3.55 -16.42
C GLU A 407 -10.71 2.11 -16.98
N ARG A 408 -9.63 1.32 -16.87
CA ARG A 408 -9.62 -0.11 -17.22
C ARG A 408 -9.97 -1.01 -16.01
N GLY A 409 -10.01 -0.44 -14.79
CA GLY A 409 -10.30 -1.13 -13.53
C GLY A 409 -11.78 -1.41 -13.26
N ARG A 410 -12.72 -0.85 -14.05
CA ARG A 410 -14.17 -1.16 -13.96
C ARG A 410 -14.54 -2.53 -14.54
N ALA A 411 -13.91 -3.59 -14.02
CA ALA A 411 -14.41 -4.95 -14.17
C ALA A 411 -15.51 -5.24 -13.13
N PRO A 412 -16.61 -5.93 -13.48
CA PRO A 412 -17.58 -6.42 -12.50
C PRO A 412 -16.93 -7.51 -11.61
N PRO A 413 -17.47 -7.77 -10.40
CA PRO A 413 -16.88 -8.68 -9.42
C PRO A 413 -16.65 -10.09 -9.98
N ALA A 414 -15.58 -10.73 -9.50
CA ALA A 414 -15.02 -11.97 -10.06
C ALA A 414 -15.84 -13.24 -9.73
N ALA A 415 -17.06 -13.32 -10.26
CA ALA A 415 -17.90 -14.51 -10.24
C ALA A 415 -17.95 -15.16 -11.63
N GLY A 416 -16.92 -15.95 -11.98
CA GLY A 416 -16.92 -16.76 -13.21
C GLY A 416 -15.52 -17.11 -13.71
N TRP A 417 -15.27 -18.40 -13.94
CA TRP A 417 -14.03 -18.91 -14.52
C TRP A 417 -13.90 -18.48 -15.98
N ARG A 418 -13.08 -17.46 -16.27
CA ARG A 418 -12.77 -17.02 -17.63
C ARG A 418 -11.53 -17.72 -18.16
N LEU A 419 -11.73 -18.81 -18.91
CA LEU A 419 -10.70 -19.34 -19.80
C LEU A 419 -10.60 -18.43 -21.03
N ASP A 420 -9.49 -17.67 -21.16
CA ASP A 420 -9.18 -16.90 -22.39
C ASP A 420 -8.76 -17.87 -23.50
N LEU A 421 -9.77 -18.41 -24.21
CA LEU A 421 -9.60 -19.33 -25.34
C LEU A 421 -9.51 -18.56 -26.68
N SER A 422 -8.89 -17.38 -26.71
CA SER A 422 -8.57 -16.70 -27.96
C SER A 422 -7.64 -17.58 -28.82
N PRO A 423 -8.05 -17.99 -30.04
CA PRO A 423 -7.16 -18.73 -30.96
C PRO A 423 -6.13 -17.82 -31.64
N PHE A 424 -6.19 -16.50 -31.39
CA PHE A 424 -5.24 -15.53 -31.91
C PHE A 424 -4.11 -15.35 -30.90
N PRO A 425 -2.86 -15.71 -31.23
CA PRO A 425 -1.73 -15.47 -30.34
C PRO A 425 -1.54 -13.96 -30.15
N ARG A 426 -1.50 -13.51 -28.89
CA ARG A 426 -1.05 -12.14 -28.57
C ARG A 426 0.38 -11.99 -29.09
N ALA A 427 0.60 -11.04 -30.00
CA ALA A 427 1.87 -10.90 -30.70
C ALA A 427 2.97 -10.37 -29.77
N ILE A 428 3.68 -11.29 -29.10
CA ILE A 428 4.98 -10.99 -28.48
C ILE A 428 5.91 -10.53 -29.61
N ALA A 429 6.46 -9.33 -29.49
CA ALA A 429 7.23 -8.72 -30.56
C ALA A 429 8.56 -9.47 -30.77
N ALA A 430 8.78 -9.99 -31.99
CA ALA A 430 9.96 -10.74 -32.41
C ALA A 430 11.35 -10.20 -31.95
N PRO A 431 11.63 -8.87 -31.82
CA PRO A 431 12.89 -8.41 -31.21
C PRO A 431 13.15 -8.94 -29.78
N ALA A 432 12.12 -9.16 -28.96
CA ALA A 432 12.29 -9.59 -27.57
C ALA A 432 12.98 -10.97 -27.49
N ASP A 433 12.58 -11.93 -28.31
CA ASP A 433 13.14 -13.30 -28.32
C ASP A 433 14.62 -13.34 -28.75
N ARG A 434 15.10 -12.34 -29.51
CA ARG A 434 16.51 -12.20 -29.85
C ARG A 434 17.28 -11.53 -28.72
N LEU A 435 16.76 -10.41 -28.19
CA LEU A 435 17.36 -9.69 -27.07
C LEU A 435 17.45 -10.54 -25.79
N ASN A 436 16.50 -11.45 -25.56
CA ASN A 436 16.49 -12.44 -24.47
C ASN A 436 17.64 -13.46 -24.49
N ARG A 437 18.53 -13.40 -25.50
CA ARG A 437 19.71 -14.26 -25.63
C ARG A 437 21.01 -13.47 -25.87
N TRP A 438 21.02 -12.16 -25.63
CA TRP A 438 22.09 -11.27 -26.06
C TRP A 438 22.66 -10.43 -24.91
N ALA A 439 23.94 -10.64 -24.60
CA ALA A 439 24.79 -9.68 -23.90
C ALA A 439 25.70 -9.00 -24.94
N PRO A 440 25.53 -7.70 -25.23
CA PRO A 440 26.16 -7.07 -26.39
C PRO A 440 27.67 -6.86 -26.20
N GLN A 441 28.43 -7.20 -27.24
CA GLN A 441 29.82 -6.76 -27.44
C GLN A 441 29.87 -5.34 -28.05
N ARG A 442 31.08 -4.75 -28.09
CA ARG A 442 31.30 -3.42 -28.68
C ARG A 442 30.84 -3.32 -30.15
N ASP A 443 31.03 -4.37 -30.92
CA ASP A 443 30.76 -4.37 -32.36
C ASP A 443 29.27 -4.65 -32.65
N ASP A 444 28.56 -5.28 -31.71
CA ASP A 444 27.10 -5.52 -31.77
C ASP A 444 26.28 -4.23 -31.65
N LEU A 445 26.84 -3.16 -31.09
CA LEU A 445 26.09 -2.00 -30.58
C LEU A 445 25.25 -1.29 -31.65
N ALA A 446 25.69 -1.31 -32.91
CA ALA A 446 24.95 -0.71 -34.02
C ALA A 446 23.66 -1.49 -34.38
N GLU A 447 23.61 -2.80 -34.09
CA GLU A 447 22.43 -3.63 -34.31
C GLU A 447 21.59 -3.79 -33.02
N TYR A 448 22.25 -3.94 -31.87
CA TYR A 448 21.60 -4.16 -30.58
C TYR A 448 20.84 -2.94 -30.05
N LEU A 449 21.45 -1.75 -30.04
CA LEU A 449 20.86 -0.58 -29.38
C LEU A 449 19.55 -0.09 -30.04
N PRO A 450 19.39 -0.06 -31.38
CA PRO A 450 18.10 0.27 -32.00
C PRO A 450 16.98 -0.72 -31.65
N GLN A 451 17.30 -2.00 -31.45
CA GLN A 451 16.31 -3.01 -31.02
C GLN A 451 15.84 -2.78 -29.58
N VAL A 452 16.75 -2.41 -28.66
CA VAL A 452 16.37 -2.05 -27.27
C VAL A 452 15.57 -0.75 -27.23
N ALA A 453 15.92 0.25 -28.06
CA ALA A 453 15.10 1.45 -28.20
C ALA A 453 13.68 1.12 -28.65
N ALA A 454 13.51 0.34 -29.73
CA ALA A 454 12.18 -0.04 -30.23
C ALA A 454 11.35 -0.83 -29.21
N LEU A 455 12.00 -1.62 -28.33
CA LEU A 455 11.36 -2.28 -27.19
C LEU A 455 10.88 -1.26 -26.15
N LEU A 456 11.73 -0.33 -25.74
CA LEU A 456 11.36 0.73 -24.79
C LEU A 456 10.26 1.64 -25.33
N GLU A 457 10.32 2.06 -26.60
CA GLU A 457 9.26 2.83 -27.28
C GLU A 457 7.92 2.07 -27.29
N THR A 458 7.94 0.73 -27.32
CA THR A 458 6.73 -0.09 -27.21
C THR A 458 6.18 -0.06 -25.79
N ALA A 459 7.02 -0.28 -24.78
CA ALA A 459 6.62 -0.16 -23.37
C ALA A 459 6.07 1.25 -23.03
N ILE A 460 6.70 2.31 -23.55
CA ILE A 460 6.24 3.70 -23.42
C ILE A 460 4.84 3.88 -24.01
N ARG A 461 4.59 3.38 -25.24
CA ARG A 461 3.27 3.45 -25.87
C ARG A 461 2.21 2.69 -25.08
N ASP A 462 2.51 1.47 -24.63
CA ASP A 462 1.55 0.60 -23.95
C ASP A 462 1.17 1.13 -22.56
N ALA A 463 2.14 1.67 -21.80
CA ALA A 463 1.91 2.26 -20.48
C ALA A 463 1.16 3.61 -20.54
N LEU A 464 1.46 4.45 -21.54
CA LEU A 464 0.74 5.70 -21.80
C LEU A 464 -0.68 5.45 -22.32
N GLY A 465 -0.84 4.57 -23.32
CA GLY A 465 -2.11 4.29 -23.98
C GLY A 465 -2.92 5.55 -24.32
N ASP A 466 -4.23 5.45 -24.05
CA ASP A 466 -5.26 6.43 -24.39
C ASP A 466 -5.42 7.56 -23.34
N ARG A 467 -4.52 7.67 -22.36
CA ARG A 467 -4.60 8.66 -21.27
C ARG A 467 -4.68 10.09 -21.77
N ASP A 468 -5.48 10.94 -21.11
CA ASP A 468 -5.40 12.38 -21.32
C ASP A 468 -4.12 12.95 -20.67
N LEU A 469 -3.06 13.02 -21.48
CA LEU A 469 -1.77 13.58 -21.15
C LEU A 469 -1.32 14.44 -22.34
N SER A 470 -0.99 15.70 -22.07
CA SER A 470 -0.60 16.64 -23.12
C SER A 470 0.68 16.17 -23.84
N PRO A 471 0.91 16.58 -25.11
CA PRO A 471 2.07 16.13 -25.89
C PRO A 471 3.42 16.35 -25.18
N ALA A 472 3.56 17.43 -24.42
CA ALA A 472 4.75 17.71 -23.62
C ALA A 472 5.00 16.67 -22.50
N HIS A 473 3.96 16.20 -21.82
CA HIS A 473 4.09 15.14 -20.81
C HIS A 473 4.41 13.78 -21.46
N ARG A 474 3.83 13.48 -22.62
CA ARG A 474 4.11 12.25 -23.38
C ARG A 474 5.56 12.19 -23.86
N GLU A 475 6.07 13.30 -24.42
CA GLU A 475 7.48 13.40 -24.87
C GLU A 475 8.47 13.43 -23.69
N LEU A 476 8.12 14.10 -22.57
CA LEU A 476 8.91 14.04 -21.33
C LEU A 476 8.99 12.60 -20.81
N PHE A 477 7.88 11.86 -20.81
CA PHE A 477 7.86 10.48 -20.33
C PHE A 477 8.69 9.55 -21.22
N ARG A 478 8.62 9.72 -22.55
CA ARG A 478 9.52 9.05 -23.50
C ARG A 478 10.99 9.31 -23.16
N HIS A 479 11.37 10.58 -22.96
CA HIS A 479 12.75 10.95 -22.62
C HIS A 479 13.18 10.43 -21.24
N LEU A 480 12.28 10.42 -20.25
CA LEU A 480 12.50 9.84 -18.92
C LEU A 480 12.85 8.35 -19.02
N VAL A 481 12.02 7.53 -19.66
CA VAL A 481 12.23 6.06 -19.74
C VAL A 481 13.55 5.70 -20.45
N LEU A 482 13.82 6.31 -21.61
CA LEU A 482 15.08 6.07 -22.35
C LEU A 482 16.32 6.51 -21.54
N ALA A 483 16.22 7.62 -20.80
CA ALA A 483 17.28 8.12 -19.94
C ALA A 483 17.48 7.26 -18.68
N THR A 484 16.41 6.73 -18.07
CA THR A 484 16.49 5.80 -16.95
C THR A 484 17.13 4.48 -17.37
N ALA A 485 16.73 3.87 -18.50
CA ALA A 485 17.37 2.67 -19.00
C ALA A 485 18.88 2.86 -19.28
N TRP A 486 19.30 4.04 -19.73
CA TRP A 486 20.73 4.38 -19.88
C TRP A 486 21.38 4.68 -18.51
N GLN A 487 20.63 5.27 -17.58
CA GLN A 487 21.12 5.56 -16.25
C GLN A 487 21.44 4.28 -15.46
N GLU A 488 20.53 3.31 -15.49
CA GLU A 488 20.59 2.09 -14.69
C GLU A 488 21.45 0.99 -15.31
N SER A 489 21.22 0.61 -16.58
CA SER A 489 21.89 -0.57 -17.17
C SER A 489 22.87 -0.28 -18.31
N CYS A 490 22.83 0.95 -18.86
CA CYS A 490 23.32 1.24 -20.21
C CYS A 490 22.64 0.39 -21.30
N TRP A 491 21.31 0.27 -21.23
CA TRP A 491 20.46 -0.50 -22.17
C TRP A 491 20.80 -2.00 -22.23
N ARG A 492 21.40 -2.58 -21.18
CA ARG A 492 21.72 -4.01 -21.10
C ARG A 492 20.75 -4.74 -20.19
N HIS A 493 20.15 -5.83 -20.68
CA HIS A 493 19.48 -6.77 -19.77
C HIS A 493 20.41 -7.88 -19.29
N TYR A 494 21.30 -8.37 -20.16
CA TYR A 494 22.20 -9.48 -19.86
C TYR A 494 23.67 -9.07 -19.91
N VAL A 495 24.48 -9.83 -19.17
CA VAL A 495 25.94 -9.81 -19.22
C VAL A 495 26.47 -11.25 -19.33
N VAL A 496 27.74 -11.40 -19.66
CA VAL A 496 28.44 -12.69 -19.58
C VAL A 496 29.17 -12.75 -18.25
N SER A 497 28.93 -13.80 -17.45
CA SER A 497 29.65 -14.04 -16.19
C SER A 497 31.06 -14.57 -16.41
N ASP A 498 31.89 -14.60 -15.37
CA ASP A 498 33.26 -15.18 -15.43
C ASP A 498 33.25 -16.65 -15.88
N ASP A 499 32.20 -17.37 -15.48
CA ASP A 499 31.82 -18.73 -15.91
C ASP A 499 31.47 -18.86 -17.41
N ARG A 500 31.52 -17.75 -18.17
CA ARG A 500 31.12 -17.60 -19.58
C ARG A 500 29.66 -17.92 -19.87
N LYS A 501 28.78 -17.76 -18.87
CA LYS A 501 27.33 -17.99 -19.00
C LYS A 501 26.61 -16.65 -19.22
N LEU A 502 25.55 -16.66 -20.03
CA LEU A 502 24.64 -15.52 -20.11
C LEU A 502 23.84 -15.44 -18.80
N VAL A 503 23.89 -14.29 -18.13
CA VAL A 503 23.15 -14.03 -16.88
C VAL A 503 22.51 -12.65 -16.94
N PRO A 504 21.39 -12.40 -16.25
CA PRO A 504 20.86 -11.05 -16.13
C PRO A 504 21.85 -10.12 -15.42
N LEU A 505 21.90 -8.86 -15.85
CA LEU A 505 22.58 -7.80 -15.13
C LEU A 505 21.90 -7.61 -13.76
N ARG A 506 22.69 -7.65 -12.69
CA ARG A 506 22.24 -7.44 -11.33
C ARG A 506 23.11 -6.45 -10.57
N SER A 507 22.49 -5.65 -9.73
CA SER A 507 23.16 -4.84 -8.71
C SER A 507 23.49 -5.66 -7.45
N GLY A 508 24.26 -5.08 -6.52
CA GLY A 508 24.42 -5.65 -5.17
C GLY A 508 23.17 -5.50 -4.29
N THR A 509 22.28 -4.59 -4.66
CA THR A 509 21.05 -4.17 -3.95
C THR A 509 19.81 -4.97 -4.37
N GLY A 510 19.94 -5.91 -5.30
CA GLY A 510 18.85 -6.81 -5.71
C GLY A 510 18.03 -6.31 -6.90
N ASP A 511 18.55 -5.36 -7.67
CA ASP A 511 17.96 -4.83 -8.89
C ASP A 511 18.37 -5.66 -10.10
N VAL A 512 17.47 -5.82 -11.08
CA VAL A 512 17.71 -6.73 -12.21
C VAL A 512 17.31 -6.15 -13.58
N GLY A 513 18.06 -6.53 -14.61
CA GLY A 513 17.72 -6.36 -16.02
C GLY A 513 17.83 -4.95 -16.58
N LEU A 514 17.20 -4.73 -17.74
CA LEU A 514 17.26 -3.50 -18.54
C LEU A 514 16.97 -2.20 -17.77
N MET A 515 15.99 -2.24 -16.87
CA MET A 515 15.56 -1.08 -16.08
C MET A 515 16.10 -1.08 -14.64
N GLN A 516 16.83 -2.14 -14.23
CA GLN A 516 17.20 -2.38 -12.82
C GLN A 516 15.98 -2.28 -11.87
N VAL A 517 14.97 -3.13 -12.10
CA VAL A 517 13.82 -3.23 -11.21
C VAL A 517 14.22 -4.02 -9.96
N ASN A 518 14.02 -3.46 -8.76
CA ASN A 518 14.36 -4.13 -7.51
C ASN A 518 13.46 -5.35 -7.23
N GLU A 519 14.05 -6.53 -7.11
CA GLU A 519 13.31 -7.78 -6.94
C GLU A 519 12.59 -7.90 -5.58
N ARG A 520 13.04 -7.18 -4.53
CA ARG A 520 12.46 -7.19 -3.19
C ARG A 520 11.36 -6.15 -3.03
N VAL A 521 11.61 -4.91 -3.45
CA VAL A 521 10.61 -3.83 -3.43
C VAL A 521 9.38 -4.21 -4.24
N TRP A 522 9.58 -4.75 -5.44
CA TRP A 522 8.51 -5.06 -6.39
C TRP A 522 8.00 -6.51 -6.28
N ARG A 523 8.36 -7.24 -5.20
CA ARG A 523 7.87 -8.58 -4.87
C ARG A 523 6.34 -8.63 -4.82
N GLY A 524 5.73 -9.56 -5.55
CA GLY A 524 4.27 -9.74 -5.61
C GLY A 524 3.55 -8.80 -6.56
N PHE A 525 4.14 -7.66 -6.93
CA PHE A 525 3.63 -6.79 -8.02
C PHE A 525 4.01 -7.32 -9.40
N TYR A 526 5.17 -7.97 -9.51
CA TYR A 526 5.70 -8.54 -10.75
C TYR A 526 6.33 -9.92 -10.50
N ASP A 527 6.37 -10.72 -11.56
CA ASP A 527 7.04 -12.03 -11.60
C ASP A 527 8.56 -11.83 -11.62
N GLN A 528 9.24 -12.21 -10.52
CA GLN A 528 10.70 -12.11 -10.40
C GLN A 528 11.46 -12.92 -11.46
N GLN A 529 10.95 -14.08 -11.87
CA GLN A 529 11.61 -14.92 -12.86
C GLN A 529 11.52 -14.30 -14.26
N ARG A 530 10.42 -13.62 -14.59
CA ARG A 530 10.30 -12.82 -15.80
C ARG A 530 11.11 -11.52 -15.73
N LEU A 531 11.16 -10.83 -14.59
CA LEU A 531 12.06 -9.67 -14.41
C LEU A 531 13.53 -10.02 -14.70
N ARG A 532 13.94 -11.27 -14.41
CA ARG A 532 15.28 -11.81 -14.71
C ARG A 532 15.47 -12.24 -16.17
N TRP A 533 14.49 -12.90 -16.79
CA TRP A 533 14.69 -13.63 -18.06
C TRP A 533 13.80 -13.18 -19.23
N ASP A 534 13.10 -12.05 -19.08
CA ASP A 534 12.30 -11.42 -20.13
C ASP A 534 12.58 -9.90 -20.16
N ILE A 535 13.40 -9.46 -21.13
CA ILE A 535 13.75 -8.05 -21.35
C ILE A 535 12.54 -7.19 -21.72
N GLY A 536 11.52 -7.77 -22.37
CA GLY A 536 10.26 -7.09 -22.64
C GLY A 536 9.53 -6.81 -21.33
N TYR A 537 9.34 -7.84 -20.50
CA TYR A 537 8.68 -7.72 -19.20
C TYR A 537 9.42 -6.76 -18.25
N ASN A 538 10.74 -6.80 -18.20
CA ASN A 538 11.56 -5.90 -17.38
C ASN A 538 11.48 -4.43 -17.87
N GLY A 539 11.52 -4.22 -19.20
CA GLY A 539 11.29 -2.91 -19.82
C GLY A 539 9.92 -2.34 -19.49
N THR A 540 8.86 -3.14 -19.66
CA THR A 540 7.48 -2.78 -19.31
C THR A 540 7.33 -2.47 -17.83
N ALA A 541 7.81 -3.34 -16.94
CA ALA A 541 7.72 -3.14 -15.48
C ALA A 541 8.41 -1.84 -15.04
N GLY A 542 9.65 -1.59 -15.49
CA GLY A 542 10.35 -0.36 -15.17
C GLY A 542 9.67 0.89 -15.74
N THR A 543 9.04 0.78 -16.91
CA THR A 543 8.26 1.86 -17.54
C THR A 543 6.97 2.15 -16.75
N GLU A 544 6.26 1.12 -16.31
CA GLU A 544 5.05 1.22 -15.48
C GLU A 544 5.34 1.83 -14.11
N VAL A 545 6.45 1.44 -13.48
CA VAL A 545 6.94 2.04 -12.22
C VAL A 545 7.33 3.52 -12.39
N LEU A 546 8.02 3.89 -13.48
CA LEU A 546 8.29 5.31 -13.79
C LEU A 546 7.01 6.11 -14.01
N LEU A 547 5.96 5.50 -14.56
CA LEU A 547 4.68 6.17 -14.80
C LEU A 547 3.93 6.43 -13.49
N ASP A 548 3.98 5.49 -12.54
CA ASP A 548 3.45 5.68 -11.18
C ASP A 548 4.10 6.90 -10.51
N TYR A 549 5.43 6.96 -10.51
CA TYR A 549 6.18 8.10 -9.95
C TYR A 549 5.91 9.42 -10.67
N LEU A 550 5.77 9.42 -12.01
CA LEU A 550 5.43 10.63 -12.75
C LEU A 550 4.02 11.14 -12.38
N LEU A 551 3.01 10.28 -12.44
CA LEU A 551 1.61 10.68 -12.29
C LEU A 551 1.23 10.95 -10.83
N ARG A 552 1.55 10.01 -9.92
CA ARG A 552 1.06 10.03 -8.53
C ARG A 552 1.98 10.78 -7.57
N HIS A 553 3.24 11.00 -7.93
CA HIS A 553 4.21 11.71 -7.09
C HIS A 553 4.65 13.04 -7.72
N ALA A 554 5.34 13.04 -8.86
CA ALA A 554 5.94 14.26 -9.43
C ALA A 554 4.90 15.30 -9.87
N ILE A 555 3.90 14.90 -10.67
CA ILE A 555 2.82 15.80 -11.12
C ILE A 555 1.89 16.15 -9.96
N ARG A 556 1.45 15.15 -9.17
CA ARG A 556 0.51 15.36 -8.05
C ARG A 556 1.07 16.27 -6.95
N LYS A 557 2.38 16.21 -6.66
CA LYS A 557 3.06 17.08 -5.69
C LYS A 557 3.59 18.39 -6.33
N GLY A 558 3.44 18.57 -7.65
CA GLY A 558 3.62 19.84 -8.35
C GLY A 558 5.08 20.25 -8.60
N GLU A 559 5.99 19.29 -8.84
CA GLU A 559 7.43 19.56 -9.03
C GLU A 559 7.70 20.42 -10.28
N ASP A 560 6.79 20.43 -11.26
CA ASP A 560 6.77 21.33 -12.42
C ASP A 560 6.66 22.82 -12.05
N ARG A 561 6.11 23.13 -10.87
CA ARG A 561 5.90 24.50 -10.38
C ARG A 561 7.14 25.09 -9.72
N HIS A 562 8.16 24.27 -9.47
CA HIS A 562 9.46 24.74 -8.97
C HIS A 562 10.34 25.28 -10.11
N PRO A 563 11.34 26.15 -9.81
CA PRO A 563 12.32 26.59 -10.79
C PRO A 563 12.96 25.41 -11.54
N GLY A 564 12.92 25.46 -12.86
CA GLY A 564 13.21 24.31 -13.73
C GLY A 564 12.03 23.91 -14.62
N GLY A 565 10.79 24.19 -14.18
CA GLY A 565 9.59 23.92 -14.99
C GLY A 565 9.35 22.42 -15.21
N ILE A 566 8.73 22.07 -16.34
CA ILE A 566 8.26 20.71 -16.64
C ILE A 566 9.35 19.62 -16.52
N ASP A 567 10.61 19.92 -16.85
CA ASP A 567 11.74 18.98 -16.74
C ASP A 567 12.02 18.52 -15.30
N ASN A 568 11.59 19.28 -14.29
CA ASN A 568 11.63 18.83 -12.90
C ASN A 568 10.83 17.55 -12.68
N LEU A 569 9.76 17.31 -13.44
CA LEU A 569 8.97 16.08 -13.37
C LEU A 569 9.83 14.84 -13.67
N ALA A 570 10.69 14.91 -14.70
CA ALA A 570 11.59 13.80 -15.04
C ALA A 570 12.67 13.60 -13.96
N ARG A 571 13.25 14.70 -13.46
CA ARG A 571 14.27 14.66 -12.39
C ARG A 571 13.70 14.08 -11.09
N ALA A 572 12.51 14.51 -10.70
CA ALA A 572 11.80 14.03 -9.53
C ALA A 572 11.41 12.55 -9.65
N SER A 573 10.78 12.17 -10.77
CA SER A 573 10.37 10.78 -11.03
C SER A 573 11.56 9.82 -10.99
N TYR A 574 12.71 10.22 -11.53
CA TYR A 574 13.93 9.42 -11.44
C TYR A 574 14.50 9.35 -10.02
N SER A 575 14.54 10.46 -9.27
CA SER A 575 14.99 10.43 -7.87
C SER A 575 14.11 9.52 -6.99
N ALA A 576 12.81 9.43 -7.29
CA ALA A 576 11.89 8.48 -6.66
C ALA A 576 12.10 7.03 -7.16
N TYR A 577 12.31 6.81 -8.45
CA TYR A 577 12.62 5.49 -9.02
C TYR A 577 13.84 4.83 -8.34
N ASN A 578 14.90 5.63 -8.16
CA ASN A 578 16.19 5.19 -7.63
C ASN A 578 16.26 5.15 -6.08
N GLY A 579 15.20 5.49 -5.33
CA GLY A 579 15.28 5.49 -3.87
C GLY A 579 13.97 5.59 -3.08
N GLY A 580 12.82 5.50 -3.74
CA GLY A 580 11.49 5.47 -3.13
C GLY A 580 10.74 6.81 -3.12
N PRO A 581 9.42 6.79 -2.87
CA PRO A 581 8.55 7.97 -2.85
C PRO A 581 9.08 9.17 -2.06
N SER A 582 9.74 8.96 -0.92
CA SER A 582 10.32 10.04 -0.08
C SER A 582 11.53 10.75 -0.70
N ARG A 583 12.17 10.16 -1.73
CA ARG A 583 13.34 10.76 -2.40
C ARG A 583 12.97 11.68 -3.57
N LEU A 584 11.69 11.91 -3.85
CA LEU A 584 11.18 12.72 -4.95
C LEU A 584 11.89 14.08 -5.13
N SER A 585 12.20 14.78 -4.04
CA SER A 585 12.83 16.11 -4.05
C SER A 585 14.37 16.10 -4.04
N ARG A 586 15.02 14.93 -3.98
CA ARG A 586 16.48 14.76 -3.81
C ARG A 586 17.30 15.53 -4.84
N TYR A 587 16.83 15.60 -6.09
CA TYR A 587 17.47 16.32 -7.19
C TYR A 587 17.64 17.84 -6.98
N ARG A 588 16.88 18.43 -6.05
CA ARG A 588 16.88 19.86 -5.70
C ARG A 588 17.20 20.14 -4.23
N ASP A 589 17.39 19.10 -3.41
CA ASP A 589 17.77 19.26 -2.01
C ASP A 589 19.27 19.57 -1.86
N ALA A 590 19.57 20.64 -1.11
CA ALA A 590 20.93 20.99 -0.75
C ALA A 590 21.55 20.02 0.27
N GLY A 591 20.72 19.41 1.13
CA GLY A 591 21.12 18.42 2.15
C GLY A 591 21.44 17.03 1.60
N ALA A 592 21.02 16.72 0.36
CA ALA A 592 21.19 15.41 -0.26
C ALA A 592 22.63 14.90 -0.23
N SER A 593 22.81 13.58 -0.11
CA SER A 593 24.14 12.97 0.00
C SER A 593 25.02 13.25 -1.22
N ALA A 594 26.34 13.22 -1.05
CA ALA A 594 27.28 13.38 -2.16
C ALA A 594 27.09 12.31 -3.26
N TYR A 595 26.64 11.12 -2.88
CA TYR A 595 26.24 10.06 -3.80
C TYR A 595 24.94 10.41 -4.56
N GLY A 596 23.86 10.78 -3.86
CA GLY A 596 22.59 11.16 -4.48
C GLY A 596 22.75 12.30 -5.49
N ARG A 597 23.46 13.37 -5.11
CA ARG A 597 23.77 14.50 -6.02
C ARG A 597 24.66 14.14 -7.21
N LYS A 598 25.41 13.03 -7.15
CA LYS A 598 26.15 12.47 -8.30
C LYS A 598 25.21 11.68 -9.21
N VAL A 599 24.32 10.87 -8.64
CA VAL A 599 23.31 10.07 -9.35
C VAL A 599 22.32 10.97 -10.10
N ASP A 600 21.69 11.93 -9.42
CA ASP A 600 20.70 12.84 -10.03
C ASP A 600 21.32 13.75 -11.12
N ARG A 601 22.63 14.06 -11.01
CA ARG A 601 23.38 14.77 -12.05
C ARG A 601 23.67 13.89 -13.25
N ALA A 602 24.14 12.65 -13.03
CA ALA A 602 24.42 11.69 -14.09
C ALA A 602 23.15 11.34 -14.90
N PHE A 603 22.00 11.20 -14.23
CA PHE A 603 20.70 11.09 -14.88
C PHE A 603 20.39 12.34 -15.72
N TRP A 604 20.50 13.55 -15.14
CA TRP A 604 20.19 14.79 -15.85
C TRP A 604 21.06 15.01 -17.10
N ASP A 605 22.33 14.63 -17.05
CA ASP A 605 23.23 14.70 -18.19
C ASP A 605 22.90 13.66 -19.29
N LYS A 606 22.27 12.53 -18.93
CA LYS A 606 21.73 11.54 -19.88
C LYS A 606 20.39 12.01 -20.47
N TYR A 607 19.45 12.44 -19.64
CA TYR A 607 18.14 12.98 -20.05
C TYR A 607 18.29 14.15 -21.05
N ARG A 608 19.20 15.11 -20.80
CA ARG A 608 19.44 16.21 -21.74
C ARG A 608 19.99 15.76 -23.10
N GLN A 609 20.69 14.63 -23.18
CA GLN A 609 21.14 14.07 -24.47
C GLN A 609 20.00 13.33 -25.18
N VAL A 610 19.19 12.57 -24.45
CA VAL A 610 17.99 11.91 -25.00
C VAL A 610 16.99 12.95 -25.53
N ALA A 611 16.73 14.01 -24.77
CA ALA A 611 15.85 15.12 -25.18
C ALA A 611 16.40 15.91 -26.39
N ALA A 612 17.72 15.89 -26.62
CA ALA A 612 18.35 16.43 -27.82
C ALA A 612 18.34 15.46 -29.02
N GLY A 613 17.68 14.29 -28.92
CA GLY A 613 17.66 13.27 -29.96
C GLY A 613 19.01 12.57 -30.17
N ASN A 614 19.76 12.35 -29.08
CA ASN A 614 21.08 11.73 -29.08
C ASN A 614 21.10 10.48 -28.18
N GLU A 615 20.02 9.69 -28.14
CA GLU A 615 19.91 8.52 -27.28
C GLU A 615 20.95 7.42 -27.57
N LEU A 616 21.44 7.27 -28.82
CA LEU A 616 22.52 6.31 -29.14
C LEU A 616 23.88 6.64 -28.48
N ALA A 617 24.00 7.81 -27.84
CA ALA A 617 25.11 8.14 -26.94
C ALA A 617 25.29 7.14 -25.77
N VAL A 618 24.28 6.34 -25.45
CA VAL A 618 24.36 5.18 -24.54
C VAL A 618 25.51 4.23 -24.88
N SER A 619 25.84 4.08 -26.17
CA SER A 619 26.95 3.25 -26.65
C SER A 619 28.29 3.55 -25.97
N ARG A 620 28.52 4.78 -25.48
CA ARG A 620 29.80 5.17 -24.85
C ARG A 620 30.09 4.48 -23.53
N CYS A 621 29.09 4.09 -22.73
CA CYS A 621 29.33 3.25 -21.55
C CYS A 621 29.52 1.76 -21.89
N LEU A 622 29.41 1.39 -23.17
CA LEU A 622 29.69 0.05 -23.71
C LEU A 622 30.95 0.04 -24.61
N GLY A 623 31.75 1.10 -24.58
CA GLY A 623 32.97 1.25 -25.39
C GLY A 623 32.73 1.60 -26.87
N GLY A 624 31.48 1.83 -27.28
CA GLY A 624 31.11 2.36 -28.59
C GLY A 624 31.22 3.88 -28.68
N ASN A 625 30.91 4.43 -29.86
CA ASN A 625 30.91 5.87 -30.10
C ASN A 625 29.81 6.29 -31.10
N LEU A 626 28.59 5.76 -30.89
CA LEU A 626 27.40 6.09 -31.67
C LEU A 626 26.72 7.35 -31.11
N SER A 627 25.91 8.00 -31.94
CA SER A 627 25.19 9.24 -31.63
C SER A 627 23.94 9.39 -32.51
N GLY A 628 23.05 10.29 -32.13
CA GLY A 628 21.78 10.55 -32.81
C GLY A 628 20.62 9.68 -32.32
N ARG A 629 19.49 9.77 -33.02
CA ARG A 629 18.25 9.06 -32.68
C ARG A 629 18.33 7.58 -33.02
N ALA A 630 17.80 6.72 -32.16
CA ALA A 630 17.76 5.28 -32.39
C ALA A 630 16.81 4.91 -33.55
N GLU A 631 15.72 5.65 -33.70
CA GLU A 631 14.81 5.56 -34.86
C GLU A 631 15.38 6.19 -36.15
N GLY A 632 16.56 6.84 -36.07
CA GLY A 632 17.25 7.51 -37.19
C GLY A 632 18.30 6.65 -37.91
N GLY A 633 18.37 5.35 -37.63
CA GLY A 633 19.44 4.42 -38.03
C GLY A 633 19.67 4.15 -39.53
N ALA A 634 19.20 5.02 -40.43
CA ALA A 634 19.44 4.94 -41.87
C ALA A 634 20.48 5.97 -42.40
N ALA A 635 21.04 6.81 -41.52
CA ALA A 635 21.88 7.95 -41.91
C ALA A 635 23.29 7.96 -41.27
N ALA A 636 23.85 6.80 -40.93
CA ALA A 636 25.19 6.69 -40.33
C ALA A 636 26.06 5.51 -40.85
N ALA A 637 25.66 4.86 -41.95
CA ALA A 637 26.48 3.87 -42.64
C ALA A 637 26.23 3.89 -44.16
N GLY A 638 27.28 3.76 -44.97
CA GLY A 638 27.17 3.62 -46.41
C GLY A 638 26.74 2.21 -46.82
N GLY A 639 25.47 1.87 -46.63
CA GLY A 639 24.91 0.57 -46.99
C GLY A 639 23.39 0.59 -46.93
N GLY A 640 22.73 0.32 -48.06
CA GLY A 640 21.27 0.27 -48.14
C GLY A 640 20.70 -0.93 -47.38
N ALA A 641 19.49 -0.79 -46.85
CA ALA A 641 18.78 -1.87 -46.16
C ALA A 641 18.65 -3.13 -47.06
N PRO A 642 18.78 -4.34 -46.50
CA PRO A 642 18.70 -5.57 -47.28
C PRO A 642 17.35 -5.67 -47.99
N ALA A 643 17.38 -5.93 -49.29
CA ALA A 643 16.18 -6.00 -50.11
C ALA A 643 15.29 -7.18 -49.72
N ALA A 644 14.03 -6.90 -49.37
CA ALA A 644 13.05 -7.90 -49.00
C ALA A 644 12.17 -8.36 -50.19
N PHE A 645 12.21 -7.66 -51.33
CA PHE A 645 11.34 -7.91 -52.49
C PHE A 645 12.09 -7.81 -53.84
N THR A 646 11.57 -8.48 -54.86
CA THR A 646 12.05 -8.44 -56.26
C THR A 646 10.90 -8.71 -57.25
N LEU A 647 11.04 -8.27 -58.50
CA LEU A 647 10.06 -8.49 -59.57
C LEU A 647 10.48 -9.68 -60.43
N GLN A 648 9.66 -10.73 -60.46
CA GLN A 648 9.82 -11.86 -61.37
C GLN A 648 9.20 -11.53 -62.73
N LEU A 649 10.00 -11.55 -63.79
CA LEU A 649 9.59 -11.16 -65.15
C LEU A 649 9.25 -12.35 -66.06
N GLY A 650 9.61 -13.57 -65.66
CA GLY A 650 9.33 -14.77 -66.42
C GLY A 650 9.95 -16.03 -65.79
N ALA A 651 9.52 -17.20 -66.26
CA ALA A 651 10.04 -18.49 -65.84
C ALA A 651 10.21 -19.42 -67.05
N PHE A 652 11.42 -19.92 -67.28
CA PHE A 652 11.82 -20.61 -68.50
C PHE A 652 12.32 -22.02 -68.21
N SER A 653 12.10 -22.97 -69.12
CA SER A 653 12.57 -24.36 -69.00
C SER A 653 14.08 -24.54 -69.25
N THR A 654 14.76 -23.53 -69.80
CA THR A 654 16.21 -23.58 -70.08
C THR A 654 16.89 -22.24 -69.78
N ARG A 655 18.14 -22.29 -69.29
CA ARG A 655 18.96 -21.09 -69.01
C ARG A 655 19.10 -20.21 -70.25
N SER A 656 19.34 -20.81 -71.41
CA SER A 656 19.54 -20.13 -72.69
C SER A 656 18.26 -19.51 -73.30
N ALA A 657 17.07 -19.83 -72.79
CA ALA A 657 15.85 -19.09 -73.09
C ALA A 657 15.72 -17.85 -72.19
N ALA A 658 15.98 -18.02 -70.88
CA ALA A 658 15.95 -16.91 -69.91
C ALA A 658 17.03 -15.84 -70.20
N GLN A 659 18.24 -16.24 -70.61
CA GLN A 659 19.30 -15.33 -71.03
C GLN A 659 18.95 -14.53 -72.29
N ARG A 660 18.27 -15.16 -73.26
CA ARG A 660 17.76 -14.44 -74.45
C ARG A 660 16.69 -13.43 -74.05
N PHE A 661 15.71 -13.81 -73.23
CA PHE A 661 14.71 -12.87 -72.71
C PHE A 661 15.32 -11.64 -72.01
N ILE A 662 16.37 -11.82 -71.19
CA ILE A 662 17.10 -10.70 -70.58
C ILE A 662 17.77 -9.81 -71.64
N SER A 663 18.36 -10.42 -72.68
CA SER A 663 19.04 -9.70 -73.76
C SER A 663 18.09 -8.94 -74.68
N ASP A 664 17.02 -9.60 -75.11
CA ASP A 664 16.04 -9.11 -76.08
C ASP A 664 15.21 -7.94 -75.52
N ASN A 665 15.14 -7.80 -74.18
CA ASN A 665 14.46 -6.72 -73.47
C ASN A 665 15.42 -5.67 -72.87
N GLY A 666 16.74 -5.77 -73.09
CA GLY A 666 17.72 -4.78 -72.59
C GLY A 666 17.91 -4.75 -71.06
N LEU A 667 17.75 -5.89 -70.38
CA LEU A 667 17.68 -5.97 -68.91
C LEU A 667 19.01 -6.38 -68.24
N GLN A 668 20.13 -6.41 -68.98
CA GLN A 668 21.38 -7.09 -68.61
C GLN A 668 21.99 -6.61 -67.27
N GLU A 669 21.84 -5.34 -66.91
CA GLU A 669 22.45 -4.77 -65.69
C GLU A 669 21.56 -4.88 -64.44
N GLN A 670 20.26 -5.16 -64.61
CA GLN A 670 19.26 -5.06 -63.52
C GLN A 670 18.45 -6.34 -63.30
N ALA A 671 18.56 -7.31 -64.21
CA ALA A 671 17.97 -8.64 -64.07
C ALA A 671 19.03 -9.74 -63.86
N TRP A 672 18.70 -10.73 -63.03
CA TRP A 672 19.51 -11.93 -62.81
C TRP A 672 18.65 -13.20 -62.92
N LEU A 673 19.31 -14.35 -62.92
CA LEU A 673 18.66 -15.67 -63.01
C LEU A 673 18.70 -16.41 -61.67
N GLN A 674 17.54 -16.90 -61.23
CA GLN A 674 17.45 -17.89 -60.15
C GLN A 674 17.03 -19.25 -60.73
N ARG A 675 17.86 -20.28 -60.53
CA ARG A 675 17.50 -21.68 -60.83
C ARG A 675 16.61 -22.22 -59.71
N GLN A 676 15.43 -22.74 -60.06
CA GLN A 676 14.50 -23.37 -59.14
C GLN A 676 14.19 -24.79 -59.64
N VAL A 677 14.25 -25.77 -58.73
CA VAL A 677 13.83 -27.15 -59.01
C VAL A 677 12.53 -27.41 -58.25
N SER A 678 11.49 -27.87 -58.94
CA SER A 678 10.20 -28.16 -58.33
C SER A 678 9.52 -29.33 -59.02
N GLY A 679 9.05 -30.32 -58.25
CA GLY A 679 8.45 -31.55 -58.78
C GLY A 679 9.37 -32.37 -59.70
N GLY A 680 10.69 -32.24 -59.56
CA GLY A 680 11.69 -32.88 -60.44
C GLY A 680 11.95 -32.14 -61.76
N ALA A 681 11.24 -31.05 -62.06
CA ALA A 681 11.50 -30.20 -63.22
C ALA A 681 12.36 -28.98 -62.85
N GLU A 682 13.33 -28.64 -63.69
CA GLU A 682 14.11 -27.40 -63.56
C GLU A 682 13.45 -26.22 -64.26
N ARG A 683 13.53 -25.04 -63.64
CA ARG A 683 13.11 -23.77 -64.21
C ARG A 683 14.12 -22.67 -63.87
N TYR A 684 14.21 -21.68 -64.75
CA TYR A 684 15.06 -20.50 -64.60
C TYR A 684 14.15 -19.28 -64.53
N LEU A 685 14.10 -18.64 -63.35
CA LEU A 685 13.35 -17.41 -63.13
C LEU A 685 14.20 -16.22 -63.56
N VAL A 686 13.62 -15.27 -64.27
CA VAL A 686 14.19 -13.94 -64.48
C VAL A 686 13.68 -13.04 -63.36
N LEU A 687 14.58 -12.54 -62.52
CA LEU A 687 14.29 -11.63 -61.42
C LEU A 687 14.91 -10.27 -61.71
N TYR A 688 14.22 -9.18 -61.37
CA TYR A 688 14.60 -7.81 -61.69
C TYR A 688 14.46 -6.90 -60.46
N GLY A 689 15.49 -6.12 -60.21
CA GLY A 689 15.55 -5.18 -59.10
C GLY A 689 15.53 -5.82 -57.71
N ARG A 690 15.98 -5.04 -56.72
CA ARG A 690 16.07 -5.45 -55.31
C ARG A 690 15.52 -4.30 -54.46
N TYR A 691 14.38 -4.52 -53.80
CA TYR A 691 13.59 -3.48 -53.14
C TYR A 691 13.44 -3.76 -51.64
N ALA A 692 13.73 -2.76 -50.80
CA ALA A 692 13.60 -2.88 -49.34
C ALA A 692 12.13 -2.93 -48.86
N THR A 693 11.19 -2.36 -49.63
CA THR A 693 9.76 -2.34 -49.29
C THR A 693 8.89 -2.81 -50.45
N ARG A 694 7.73 -3.36 -50.13
CA ARG A 694 6.72 -3.78 -51.12
C ARG A 694 6.32 -2.60 -52.03
N ALA A 695 6.07 -1.43 -51.44
CA ALA A 695 5.68 -0.22 -52.17
C ALA A 695 6.72 0.23 -53.21
N ALA A 696 8.02 0.14 -52.90
CA ALA A 696 9.09 0.44 -53.85
C ALA A 696 9.09 -0.54 -55.04
N GLY A 697 8.84 -1.83 -54.79
CA GLY A 697 8.70 -2.83 -55.85
C GLY A 697 7.43 -2.66 -56.69
N GLU A 698 6.29 -2.30 -56.08
CA GLU A 698 5.05 -2.01 -56.81
C GLU A 698 5.13 -0.74 -57.66
N ALA A 699 5.88 0.29 -57.20
CA ALA A 699 6.18 1.47 -58.00
C ALA A 699 7.11 1.15 -59.18
N ALA A 700 8.19 0.40 -58.96
CA ALA A 700 9.12 0.00 -60.02
C ALA A 700 8.46 -0.87 -61.09
N ARG A 701 7.48 -1.70 -60.71
CA ARG A 701 6.65 -2.49 -61.65
C ARG A 701 5.94 -1.62 -62.70
N GLY A 702 5.56 -0.38 -62.35
CA GLY A 702 4.91 0.56 -63.27
C GLY A 702 5.78 0.93 -64.48
N GLY A 703 7.11 0.87 -64.34
CA GLY A 703 8.07 1.10 -65.43
C GLY A 703 8.25 -0.09 -66.39
N LEU A 704 7.66 -1.24 -66.09
CA LEU A 704 7.79 -2.49 -66.86
C LEU A 704 6.48 -2.87 -67.57
N SER A 705 5.69 -1.89 -68.00
CA SER A 705 4.30 -2.06 -68.47
C SER A 705 4.10 -2.94 -69.72
N GLY A 706 5.19 -3.36 -70.40
CA GLY A 706 5.17 -4.36 -71.48
C GLY A 706 5.44 -5.80 -71.04
N LEU A 707 5.72 -6.05 -69.75
CA LEU A 707 6.06 -7.36 -69.20
C LEU A 707 5.15 -7.70 -67.99
N GLU A 708 4.73 -8.96 -67.86
CA GLU A 708 3.87 -9.43 -66.75
C GLU A 708 4.65 -9.62 -65.44
N ALA A 709 5.25 -8.53 -64.94
CA ALA A 709 6.12 -8.52 -63.79
C ALA A 709 5.36 -8.79 -62.46
N TRP A 710 5.71 -9.89 -61.78
CA TRP A 710 5.10 -10.31 -60.52
C TRP A 710 6.00 -10.01 -59.32
N LEU A 711 5.52 -9.26 -58.34
CA LEU A 711 6.28 -8.91 -57.14
C LEU A 711 6.26 -10.07 -56.13
N ARG A 712 7.45 -10.51 -55.70
CA ARG A 712 7.63 -11.58 -54.69
C ARG A 712 8.62 -11.17 -53.60
N PRO A 713 8.57 -11.82 -52.42
CA PRO A 713 9.65 -11.74 -51.44
C PRO A 713 10.98 -12.24 -52.03
N LEU A 714 12.09 -11.66 -51.58
CA LEU A 714 13.43 -12.14 -51.88
C LEU A 714 13.86 -13.17 -50.83
N GLU A 715 14.05 -14.42 -51.24
CA GLU A 715 14.40 -15.51 -50.34
C GLU A 715 15.88 -15.42 -49.89
N ALA A 716 16.10 -15.32 -48.58
CA ALA A 716 17.43 -15.23 -47.98
C ALA A 716 18.16 -16.58 -48.08
N GLY A 717 19.02 -16.74 -49.10
CA GLY A 717 19.85 -17.94 -49.29
C GLY A 717 20.47 -18.09 -50.69
N ALA A 718 19.94 -17.39 -51.70
CA ALA A 718 20.50 -17.40 -53.06
C ALA A 718 21.72 -16.46 -53.18
N GLY A 719 22.88 -16.89 -52.67
CA GLY A 719 24.16 -16.19 -52.82
C GLY A 719 24.68 -16.14 -54.27
N ASP A 720 25.64 -15.26 -54.55
CA ASP A 720 26.13 -15.01 -55.90
C ASP A 720 26.79 -16.25 -56.52
N GLY A 721 26.29 -16.64 -57.71
CA GLY A 721 26.69 -17.82 -58.45
C GLY A 721 26.95 -17.51 -59.93
N GLY A 722 27.89 -16.58 -60.17
CA GLY A 722 28.23 -16.11 -61.52
C GLY A 722 29.59 -15.44 -61.60
N GLY A 723 30.60 -16.24 -61.94
CA GLY A 723 31.61 -15.83 -62.93
C GLY A 723 31.18 -16.28 -64.32
#